data_AF-A0A2S8WPZ3-F1
#
_entry.id   AF-A0A2S8WPZ3-F1
#
_cell.length_a   1.000
_cell.length_b   1.000
_cell.length_c   1.000
_cell.angle_alpha   90.00
_cell.angle_beta   90.00
_cell.angle_gamma   90.00
#
_symmetry.space_group_name_H-M   'P 1'
#
loop_
_entity.id
_entity.type
_entity.pdbx_description
1 polymer ?
#
loop_
_entity_poly.entity_id
_entity_poly.type
_entity_poly.pdbx_seq_one_letter_code
_entity_poly.pdbx_strand_id
1 'polypeptide(L)'
;MWNRYVNEKIFTSNGIPITYKFRKAKQDRKHLTVIFSGFRKKQTYDFDGAAIQGLRGAILWIQDYFNDDFSYYLYSKNQDLTDTVYSLIASKMESMGLEKIHVTLAGFSKGGSAALYYGAKYGFNNILSTVPQFKIGSYLSQNMPAVLDSMLEAHSERISQLDELLPSTLESDRQLSKNIYLFTSPADDQFKTEVLPHLHLFEKYHNFNYIETDSPLVRQHDRVTWYNVPLILSIFYALAEGAAPRFGSVRNGVNNFGSSKIQPNLESVRIRKEHVFATKTPRMVRDRFHIEGHSFAKGFPAHKHGEVTSRLMLNGTSETISAKLGTAKDASLSDSYFENEPCDYNFASFTTLGNEGIDLSDIAYGTYDILVHSKHSGQEFEAAVKAHRSTYQRTICGTSVYEISVNEAGAQLSKRSLLNRADYGSYLSLEKCWAKDSMLHVQGYFIIPGQPTPGWRDISYHLILNSSTQLESPIIIPLPNANRSNAGSIINDQWNDYSKSYFATSKYEGIDLDGLRRGNYKLSISAVTKNLVVTKDLNLEIEVQESFTTDKNQLTVGVIGSCVTRDLFNSKLSPGWKSRYAFHGGQYQMSLVSLLAEPVSRAQVDLGGMDEHSRIATERDFDKSYLSELRAEQPDVIMLDFYSDARFGCIQMGNSYITDNAWKLGTSNHYPSLAKNSRYSRQSAPEAFLSLFRQATINFKIFAEKYLPNTTIIVNSARGVKGYYDQYEFKKFSNQISFNQFWETLDKIFLEIFSCSNLKIDQTNILSAKDHPWGPANVHYEPSYYSRTHSELIALLPHTTLIKFTELK
;
A
#
# COMPACT_ATOMS: atom_id res chain seq x y z
N MET A 1 -16.21 -10.45 -0.66
CA MET A 1 -15.16 -11.47 -0.80
C MET A 1 -15.72 -12.69 -1.53
N TRP A 2 -15.38 -12.84 -2.80
CA TRP A 2 -15.29 -14.15 -3.45
C TRP A 2 -13.85 -14.23 -3.94
N ASN A 3 -12.97 -14.92 -3.19
CA ASN A 3 -11.69 -15.33 -3.75
C ASN A 3 -12.00 -16.36 -4.84
N ARG A 4 -12.25 -15.89 -6.07
CA ARG A 4 -12.15 -16.73 -7.25
C ARG A 4 -10.65 -16.98 -7.42
N TYR A 5 -10.18 -18.16 -7.01
CA TYR A 5 -8.91 -18.69 -7.49
C TYR A 5 -8.94 -18.59 -9.03
N VAL A 6 -8.17 -17.67 -9.59
CA VAL A 6 -8.04 -17.54 -11.05
C VAL A 6 -7.15 -18.71 -11.47
N ASN A 7 -7.74 -19.75 -12.04
CA ASN A 7 -7.00 -20.89 -12.61
C ASN A 7 -6.35 -20.46 -13.94
N GLU A 8 -5.36 -19.58 -13.88
CA GLU A 8 -4.51 -19.23 -15.02
C GLU A 8 -3.60 -20.42 -15.37
N LYS A 9 -3.29 -20.54 -16.65
CA LYS A 9 -2.39 -21.55 -17.21
C LYS A 9 -1.35 -20.86 -18.06
N ILE A 10 -0.19 -21.50 -18.19
CA ILE A 10 0.87 -21.04 -19.07
C ILE A 10 0.96 -22.01 -20.25
N PHE A 11 1.07 -21.47 -21.45
CA PHE A 11 1.40 -22.19 -22.67
C PHE A 11 2.69 -21.61 -23.23
N THR A 12 3.65 -22.45 -23.58
CA THR A 12 4.93 -22.00 -24.12
C THR A 12 5.04 -22.43 -25.57
N SER A 13 5.33 -21.49 -26.46
CA SER A 13 5.70 -21.74 -27.85
C SER A 13 6.90 -20.88 -28.20
N ASN A 14 7.87 -21.43 -28.94
CA ASN A 14 9.10 -20.72 -29.32
C ASN A 14 9.84 -20.04 -28.14
N GLY A 15 9.80 -20.66 -26.95
CA GLY A 15 10.40 -20.10 -25.73
C GLY A 15 9.63 -18.94 -25.09
N ILE A 16 8.50 -18.51 -25.66
CA ILE A 16 7.68 -17.41 -25.14
C ILE A 16 6.51 -17.99 -24.32
N PRO A 17 6.39 -17.64 -23.01
CA PRO A 17 5.24 -18.02 -22.21
C PRO A 17 4.03 -17.11 -22.49
N ILE A 18 2.87 -17.72 -22.69
CA ILE A 18 1.56 -17.06 -22.79
C ILE A 18 0.72 -17.47 -21.59
N THR A 19 0.29 -16.50 -20.80
CA THR A 19 -0.71 -16.72 -19.75
C THR A 19 -2.11 -16.68 -20.35
N TYR A 20 -2.93 -17.68 -20.01
CA TYR A 20 -4.29 -17.79 -20.49
C TYR A 20 -5.22 -18.41 -19.46
N LYS A 21 -6.52 -18.16 -19.63
CA LYS A 21 -7.59 -18.86 -18.92
C LYS A 21 -8.41 -19.66 -19.90
N PHE A 22 -8.83 -20.87 -19.50
CA PHE A 22 -9.62 -21.73 -20.36
C PHE A 22 -10.81 -22.34 -19.62
N ARG A 23 -11.98 -22.24 -20.22
CA ARG A 23 -13.22 -22.89 -19.77
C ARG A 23 -13.67 -23.87 -20.85
N LYS A 24 -13.78 -25.15 -20.48
CA LYS A 24 -14.36 -26.19 -21.35
C LYS A 24 -15.81 -25.85 -21.70
N ALA A 25 -16.30 -26.39 -22.81
CA ALA A 25 -17.71 -26.36 -23.14
C ALA A 25 -18.55 -27.00 -22.01
N LYS A 26 -19.75 -26.48 -21.78
CA LYS A 26 -20.68 -27.00 -20.75
C LYS A 26 -21.52 -28.18 -21.28
N GLN A 27 -21.63 -28.32 -22.60
CA GLN A 27 -22.46 -29.29 -23.32
C GLN A 27 -21.74 -29.71 -24.61
N ASP A 28 -22.45 -30.32 -25.56
CA ASP A 28 -22.00 -30.85 -26.84
C ASP A 28 -21.63 -29.80 -27.91
N ARG A 29 -21.64 -28.51 -27.57
CA ARG A 29 -21.34 -27.43 -28.52
C ARG A 29 -19.87 -27.43 -28.93
N LYS A 30 -19.63 -27.78 -30.20
CA LYS A 30 -18.32 -27.74 -30.86
C LYS A 30 -17.99 -26.31 -31.30
N HIS A 31 -17.80 -25.42 -30.34
CA HIS A 31 -17.44 -24.03 -30.60
C HIS A 31 -16.44 -23.51 -29.57
N LEU A 32 -15.47 -22.72 -30.04
CA LEU A 32 -14.49 -22.02 -29.21
C LEU A 32 -14.60 -20.51 -29.41
N THR A 33 -14.87 -19.77 -28.35
CA THR A 33 -14.74 -18.31 -28.33
C THR A 33 -13.38 -17.93 -27.76
N VAL A 34 -12.54 -17.29 -28.56
CA VAL A 34 -11.25 -16.73 -28.14
C VAL A 34 -11.46 -15.25 -27.82
N ILE A 35 -11.11 -14.85 -26.60
CA ILE A 35 -11.27 -13.48 -26.12
C ILE A 35 -9.89 -12.83 -25.97
N PHE A 36 -9.65 -11.84 -26.82
CA PHE A 36 -8.56 -10.87 -26.71
C PHE A 36 -9.04 -9.71 -25.83
N SER A 37 -8.48 -9.60 -24.63
CA SER A 37 -8.80 -8.51 -23.71
C SER A 37 -8.14 -7.19 -24.14
N GLY A 38 -8.77 -6.07 -23.82
CA GLY A 38 -8.22 -4.73 -23.92
C GLY A 38 -7.14 -4.46 -22.87
N PHE A 39 -6.92 -3.19 -22.52
CA PHE A 39 -6.02 -2.83 -21.43
C PHE A 39 -6.66 -3.14 -20.08
N ARG A 40 -6.22 -4.23 -19.44
CA ARG A 40 -6.76 -4.77 -18.19
C ARG A 40 -5.63 -4.98 -17.19
N LYS A 41 -5.92 -4.88 -15.88
CA LYS A 41 -4.94 -5.21 -14.84
C LYS A 41 -4.53 -6.69 -14.96
N LYS A 42 -3.31 -7.03 -14.54
CA LYS A 42 -2.84 -8.42 -14.47
C LYS A 42 -3.90 -9.30 -13.78
N GLN A 43 -4.17 -10.48 -14.35
CA GLN A 43 -5.17 -11.45 -13.87
C GLN A 43 -6.64 -11.04 -14.03
N THR A 44 -6.93 -10.02 -14.85
CA THR A 44 -8.29 -9.64 -15.21
C THR A 44 -8.51 -9.75 -16.72
N TYR A 45 -9.70 -10.21 -17.11
CA TYR A 45 -10.03 -10.54 -18.49
C TYR A 45 -11.37 -9.92 -18.89
N ASP A 46 -11.51 -9.55 -20.15
CA ASP A 46 -12.79 -9.13 -20.71
C ASP A 46 -13.78 -10.29 -20.72
N PHE A 47 -15.04 -10.00 -20.37
CA PHE A 47 -16.13 -10.98 -20.29
C PHE A 47 -15.86 -12.17 -19.34
N ASP A 48 -14.93 -12.05 -18.39
CA ASP A 48 -14.73 -13.05 -17.33
C ASP A 48 -15.65 -12.77 -16.12
N GLY A 49 -16.93 -13.05 -16.28
CA GLY A 49 -17.96 -12.66 -15.31
C GLY A 49 -19.28 -13.41 -15.44
N ALA A 50 -20.31 -12.92 -14.75
CA ALA A 50 -21.65 -13.48 -14.81
C ALA A 50 -22.25 -13.39 -16.24
N ALA A 51 -21.90 -12.34 -16.98
CA ALA A 51 -22.44 -12.05 -18.32
C ALA A 51 -22.29 -13.22 -19.31
N ILE A 52 -21.17 -13.96 -19.29
CA ILE A 52 -20.91 -15.04 -20.25
C ILE A 52 -21.22 -16.44 -19.68
N GLN A 53 -21.89 -16.52 -18.52
CA GLN A 53 -22.28 -17.80 -17.94
C GLN A 53 -23.28 -18.58 -18.80
N GLY A 54 -24.11 -17.88 -19.58
CA GLY A 54 -25.05 -18.50 -20.52
C GLY A 54 -24.38 -19.21 -21.70
N LEU A 55 -23.16 -18.79 -22.08
CA LEU A 55 -22.47 -19.34 -23.24
C LEU A 55 -22.12 -20.81 -22.99
N ARG A 56 -22.52 -21.71 -23.90
CA ARG A 56 -22.35 -23.16 -23.73
C ARG A 56 -21.07 -23.71 -24.36
N GLY A 57 -20.53 -23.02 -25.37
CA GLY A 57 -19.23 -23.34 -25.98
C GLY A 57 -18.03 -23.14 -25.06
N ALA A 58 -16.88 -23.61 -25.53
CA ALA A 58 -15.59 -23.40 -24.87
C ALA A 58 -15.17 -21.93 -24.97
N ILE A 59 -14.42 -21.45 -23.97
CA ILE A 59 -13.85 -20.10 -23.99
C ILE A 59 -12.36 -20.17 -23.67
N LEU A 60 -11.56 -19.48 -24.48
CA LEU A 60 -10.15 -19.22 -24.26
C LEU A 60 -9.98 -17.71 -24.07
N TRP A 61 -9.55 -17.27 -22.89
CA TRP A 61 -9.09 -15.91 -22.68
C TRP A 61 -7.58 -15.87 -22.74
N ILE A 62 -7.03 -14.98 -23.56
CA ILE A 62 -5.59 -14.78 -23.69
C ILE A 62 -5.24 -13.49 -22.94
N GLN A 63 -4.26 -13.57 -22.04
CA GLN A 63 -3.78 -12.40 -21.32
C GLN A 63 -2.71 -11.69 -22.15
N ASP A 64 -2.89 -10.40 -22.44
CA ASP A 64 -1.86 -9.58 -23.07
C ASP A 64 -0.85 -9.07 -22.04
N TYR A 65 -0.02 -9.96 -21.51
CA TYR A 65 1.09 -9.60 -20.63
C TYR A 65 2.31 -10.42 -21.01
N PHE A 66 3.21 -9.81 -21.77
CA PHE A 66 4.45 -10.41 -22.25
C PHE A 66 5.61 -9.58 -21.72
N ASN A 67 6.57 -10.22 -21.04
CA ASN A 67 7.67 -9.53 -20.36
C ASN A 67 7.20 -8.41 -19.39
N ASP A 68 6.12 -8.69 -18.66
CA ASP A 68 5.46 -7.76 -17.71
C ASP A 68 4.86 -6.48 -18.32
N ASP A 69 4.62 -6.45 -19.64
CA ASP A 69 3.97 -5.33 -20.33
C ASP A 69 2.93 -5.78 -21.38
N PHE A 70 2.15 -4.83 -21.89
CA PHE A 70 1.20 -5.04 -22.98
C PHE A 70 1.93 -5.18 -24.33
N SER A 71 1.36 -5.98 -25.23
CA SER A 71 2.03 -6.33 -26.51
C SER A 71 1.14 -6.14 -27.74
N TYR A 72 -0.12 -5.75 -27.56
CA TYR A 72 -1.16 -5.80 -28.61
C TYR A 72 -1.37 -7.20 -29.20
N TYR A 73 -0.86 -8.25 -28.54
CA TYR A 73 -0.73 -9.59 -29.10
C TYR A 73 0.12 -9.62 -30.39
N LEU A 74 1.03 -8.66 -30.57
CA LEU A 74 1.83 -8.50 -31.79
C LEU A 74 3.33 -8.61 -31.51
N TYR A 75 3.86 -7.77 -30.64
CA TYR A 75 5.31 -7.69 -30.39
C TYR A 75 5.63 -7.50 -28.91
N SER A 76 6.73 -8.10 -28.44
CA SER A 76 7.32 -7.80 -27.14
C SER A 76 8.84 -7.85 -27.25
N LYS A 77 9.53 -6.78 -26.85
CA LYS A 77 10.99 -6.64 -26.94
C LYS A 77 11.56 -6.97 -28.33
N ASN A 78 10.99 -6.38 -29.37
CA ASN A 78 11.31 -6.63 -30.78
C ASN A 78 11.01 -8.06 -31.29
N GLN A 79 10.39 -8.91 -30.49
CA GLN A 79 10.02 -10.26 -30.88
C GLN A 79 8.56 -10.33 -31.35
N ASP A 80 8.33 -10.90 -32.54
CA ASP A 80 7.00 -11.19 -33.07
C ASP A 80 6.32 -12.31 -32.25
N LEU A 81 5.14 -12.02 -31.73
CA LEU A 81 4.32 -12.92 -30.92
C LEU A 81 3.24 -13.65 -31.71
N THR A 82 3.06 -13.31 -32.99
CA THR A 82 1.86 -13.67 -33.74
C THR A 82 1.73 -15.16 -33.98
N ASP A 83 2.82 -15.86 -34.26
CA ASP A 83 2.83 -17.33 -34.38
C ASP A 83 2.64 -18.00 -33.02
N THR A 84 3.18 -17.41 -31.96
CA THR A 84 3.08 -17.95 -30.59
C THR A 84 1.63 -17.90 -30.10
N VAL A 85 0.96 -16.76 -30.27
CA VAL A 85 -0.47 -16.59 -29.92
C VAL A 85 -1.34 -17.50 -30.78
N TYR A 86 -1.07 -17.59 -32.08
CA TYR A 86 -1.77 -18.54 -32.95
C TYR A 86 -1.57 -19.99 -32.51
N SER A 87 -0.36 -20.38 -32.13
CA SER A 87 -0.04 -21.74 -31.65
C SER A 87 -0.85 -22.13 -30.43
N LEU A 88 -1.11 -21.19 -29.50
CA LEU A 88 -2.00 -21.43 -28.37
C LEU A 88 -3.43 -21.73 -28.85
N ILE A 89 -3.97 -20.91 -29.76
CA ILE A 89 -5.32 -21.10 -30.30
C ILE A 89 -5.41 -22.44 -31.03
N ALA A 90 -4.45 -22.72 -31.92
CA ALA A 90 -4.36 -23.96 -32.68
C ALA A 90 -4.27 -25.20 -31.78
N SER A 91 -3.45 -25.15 -30.72
CA SER A 91 -3.37 -26.23 -29.72
C SER A 91 -4.71 -26.51 -29.05
N LYS A 92 -5.49 -25.46 -28.74
CA LYS A 92 -6.85 -25.65 -28.17
C LYS A 92 -7.82 -26.21 -29.19
N MET A 93 -7.78 -25.73 -30.43
CA MET A 93 -8.58 -26.27 -31.51
C MET A 93 -8.32 -27.77 -31.72
N GLU A 94 -7.06 -28.16 -31.83
CA GLU A 94 -6.63 -29.55 -32.00
C GLU A 94 -7.11 -30.43 -30.85
N SER A 95 -6.91 -29.99 -29.60
CA SER A 95 -7.35 -30.74 -28.41
C SER A 95 -8.88 -30.96 -28.31
N MET A 96 -9.66 -30.23 -29.10
CA MET A 96 -11.12 -30.30 -29.14
C MET A 96 -11.67 -30.79 -30.49
N GLY A 97 -10.81 -31.09 -31.47
CA GLY A 97 -11.22 -31.46 -32.83
C GLY A 97 -12.01 -30.36 -33.54
N LEU A 98 -11.59 -29.09 -33.39
CA LEU A 98 -12.24 -27.93 -34.00
C LEU A 98 -11.48 -27.41 -35.23
N GLU A 99 -12.22 -27.08 -36.27
CA GLU A 99 -11.72 -26.29 -37.42
C GLU A 99 -11.94 -24.79 -37.23
N LYS A 100 -11.31 -23.95 -38.06
CA LYS A 100 -11.40 -22.47 -37.98
C LYS A 100 -12.83 -21.93 -38.06
N ILE A 101 -13.74 -22.63 -38.73
CA ILE A 101 -15.17 -22.26 -38.81
C ILE A 101 -15.90 -22.39 -37.47
N HIS A 102 -15.39 -23.23 -36.56
CA HIS A 102 -15.94 -23.45 -35.22
C HIS A 102 -15.39 -22.45 -34.18
N VAL A 103 -14.60 -21.46 -34.61
CA VAL A 103 -13.94 -20.52 -33.71
C VAL A 103 -14.46 -19.11 -33.94
N THR A 104 -14.74 -18.40 -32.85
CA THR A 104 -15.00 -16.96 -32.84
C THR A 104 -13.83 -16.24 -32.20
N LEU A 105 -13.19 -15.34 -32.94
CA LEU A 105 -12.25 -14.38 -32.37
C LEU A 105 -13.02 -13.14 -31.94
N ALA A 106 -12.91 -12.78 -30.66
CA ALA A 106 -13.60 -11.65 -30.09
C ALA A 106 -12.64 -10.75 -29.34
N GLY A 107 -12.81 -9.44 -29.46
CA GLY A 107 -12.05 -8.51 -28.64
C GLY A 107 -12.58 -7.08 -28.68
N PHE A 108 -12.06 -6.29 -27.74
CA PHE A 108 -12.57 -4.96 -27.41
C PHE A 108 -11.41 -3.96 -27.33
N SER A 109 -11.51 -2.81 -28.00
CA SER A 109 -10.41 -1.83 -28.12
C SER A 109 -9.17 -2.51 -28.74
N LYS A 110 -8.01 -2.49 -28.06
CA LYS A 110 -6.81 -3.27 -28.43
C LYS A 110 -7.12 -4.71 -28.84
N GLY A 111 -7.99 -5.39 -28.07
CA GLY A 111 -8.39 -6.76 -28.37
C GLY A 111 -9.22 -6.86 -29.66
N GLY A 112 -9.98 -5.82 -29.99
CA GLY A 112 -10.75 -5.73 -31.23
C GLY A 112 -9.83 -5.65 -32.45
N SER A 113 -8.73 -4.91 -32.35
CA SER A 113 -7.66 -4.89 -33.36
C SER A 113 -7.05 -6.28 -33.55
N ALA A 114 -6.73 -6.98 -32.45
CA ALA A 114 -6.20 -8.33 -32.50
C ALA A 114 -7.20 -9.32 -33.12
N ALA A 115 -8.48 -9.29 -32.73
CA ALA A 115 -9.49 -10.17 -33.29
C ALA A 115 -9.61 -10.02 -34.82
N LEU A 116 -9.57 -8.78 -35.33
CA LEU A 116 -9.55 -8.49 -36.76
C LEU A 116 -8.27 -8.98 -37.43
N TYR A 117 -7.11 -8.64 -36.87
CA TYR A 117 -5.79 -9.00 -37.42
C TYR A 117 -5.62 -10.52 -37.53
N TYR A 118 -5.81 -11.25 -36.43
CA TYR A 118 -5.69 -12.72 -36.42
C TYR A 118 -6.77 -13.37 -37.27
N GLY A 119 -7.97 -12.78 -37.31
CA GLY A 119 -9.09 -13.27 -38.11
C GLY A 119 -8.80 -13.25 -39.60
N ALA A 120 -8.22 -12.15 -40.09
CA ALA A 120 -7.78 -11.99 -41.46
C ALA A 120 -6.52 -12.84 -41.74
N LYS A 121 -5.41 -12.62 -40.99
CA LYS A 121 -4.10 -13.28 -41.20
C LYS A 121 -4.19 -14.80 -41.20
N TYR A 122 -4.93 -15.39 -40.26
CA TYR A 122 -4.98 -16.84 -40.09
C TYR A 122 -6.27 -17.47 -40.61
N GLY A 123 -7.15 -16.73 -41.28
CA GLY A 123 -8.30 -17.32 -41.98
C GLY A 123 -9.45 -17.80 -41.08
N PHE A 124 -9.65 -17.20 -39.90
CA PHE A 124 -10.80 -17.52 -39.04
C PHE A 124 -12.10 -16.95 -39.61
N ASN A 125 -13.22 -17.67 -39.43
CA ASN A 125 -14.49 -17.30 -40.06
C ASN A 125 -15.32 -16.30 -39.24
N ASN A 126 -15.33 -16.42 -37.91
CA ASN A 126 -16.19 -15.59 -37.07
C ASN A 126 -15.34 -14.58 -36.28
N ILE A 127 -15.64 -13.29 -36.46
CA ILE A 127 -14.87 -12.19 -35.86
C ILE A 127 -15.86 -11.18 -35.25
N LEU A 128 -15.70 -10.89 -33.96
CA LEU A 128 -16.41 -9.83 -33.27
C LEU A 128 -15.40 -8.80 -32.76
N SER A 129 -15.54 -7.56 -33.20
CA SER A 129 -14.63 -6.47 -32.84
C SER A 129 -15.43 -5.28 -32.35
N THR A 130 -15.04 -4.71 -31.21
CA THR A 130 -15.62 -3.45 -30.72
C THR A 130 -14.55 -2.37 -30.67
N VAL A 131 -14.87 -1.21 -31.23
CA VAL A 131 -14.03 0.01 -31.23
C VAL A 131 -12.53 -0.25 -31.45
N PRO A 132 -12.12 -0.99 -32.49
CA PRO A 132 -10.72 -1.33 -32.72
C PRO A 132 -9.88 -0.10 -33.09
N GLN A 133 -8.62 -0.08 -32.62
CA GLN A 133 -7.60 0.81 -33.16
C GLN A 133 -7.01 0.20 -34.44
N PHE A 134 -6.95 0.98 -35.51
CA PHE A 134 -6.29 0.60 -36.75
C PHE A 134 -4.85 1.09 -36.78
N LYS A 135 -4.62 2.33 -36.34
CA LYS A 135 -3.30 2.95 -36.29
C LYS A 135 -2.63 2.68 -34.95
N ILE A 136 -2.21 1.44 -34.74
CA ILE A 136 -1.69 0.94 -33.46
C ILE A 136 -0.43 1.71 -33.02
N GLY A 137 0.49 1.97 -33.94
CA GLY A 137 1.74 2.68 -33.66
C GLY A 137 1.49 4.13 -33.25
N SER A 138 0.66 4.85 -34.02
CA SER A 138 0.27 6.23 -33.72
C SER A 138 -0.47 6.33 -32.39
N TYR A 139 -1.41 5.41 -32.13
CA TYR A 139 -2.16 5.37 -30.86
C TYR A 139 -1.22 5.18 -29.66
N LEU A 140 -0.31 4.21 -29.74
CA LEU A 140 0.66 3.93 -28.68
C LEU A 140 1.64 5.09 -28.48
N SER A 141 2.14 5.68 -29.56
CA SER A 141 3.06 6.83 -29.50
C SER A 141 2.45 8.03 -28.78
N GLN A 142 1.15 8.27 -28.96
CA GLN A 142 0.44 9.41 -28.36
C GLN A 142 -0.01 9.14 -26.92
N ASN A 143 -0.49 7.92 -26.64
CA ASN A 143 -1.20 7.62 -25.40
C ASN A 143 -0.41 6.75 -24.42
N MET A 144 0.48 5.88 -24.92
CA MET A 144 1.21 4.87 -24.13
C MET A 144 2.65 4.64 -24.64
N PRO A 145 3.52 5.66 -24.67
CA PRO A 145 4.86 5.55 -25.25
C PRO A 145 5.73 4.48 -24.59
N ALA A 146 5.60 4.28 -23.27
CA ALA A 146 6.32 3.23 -22.57
C ALA A 146 5.97 1.81 -23.06
N VAL A 147 4.70 1.58 -23.43
CA VAL A 147 4.26 0.30 -24.01
C VAL A 147 4.85 0.14 -25.42
N LEU A 148 4.87 1.23 -26.21
CA LEU A 148 5.49 1.21 -27.54
C LEU A 148 6.96 0.79 -27.45
N ASP A 149 7.72 1.42 -26.56
CA ASP A 149 9.15 1.14 -26.34
C ASP A 149 9.39 -0.31 -25.86
N SER A 150 8.47 -0.84 -25.06
CA SER A 150 8.50 -2.23 -24.58
C SER A 150 8.19 -3.24 -25.68
N MET A 151 7.33 -2.88 -26.64
CA MET A 151 6.99 -3.72 -27.80
C MET A 151 8.12 -3.75 -28.83
N LEU A 152 8.61 -2.57 -29.23
CA LEU A 152 9.56 -2.36 -30.32
C LEU A 152 10.48 -1.17 -30.02
N GLU A 153 11.70 -1.17 -30.56
CA GLU A 153 12.56 0.02 -30.59
C GLU A 153 11.92 1.13 -31.43
N ALA A 154 11.25 2.06 -30.76
CA ALA A 154 10.38 3.04 -31.39
C ALA A 154 11.15 4.06 -32.25
N HIS A 155 10.85 4.09 -33.55
CA HIS A 155 11.22 5.15 -34.48
C HIS A 155 10.10 5.31 -35.53
N SER A 156 10.12 6.42 -36.28
CA SER A 156 9.05 6.78 -37.21
C SER A 156 8.67 5.66 -38.18
N GLU A 157 9.65 4.94 -38.72
CA GLU A 157 9.41 3.82 -39.64
C GLU A 157 8.67 2.66 -38.97
N ARG A 158 9.05 2.27 -37.75
CA ARG A 158 8.37 1.20 -36.99
C ARG A 158 6.94 1.59 -36.59
N ILE A 159 6.72 2.85 -36.25
CA ILE A 159 5.38 3.38 -35.97
C ILE A 159 4.49 3.23 -37.21
N SER A 160 4.98 3.65 -38.38
CA SER A 160 4.26 3.48 -39.65
C SER A 160 4.02 2.01 -40.00
N GLN A 161 5.00 1.12 -39.75
CA GLN A 161 4.83 -0.33 -39.96
C GLN A 161 3.71 -0.91 -39.07
N LEU A 162 3.60 -0.47 -37.81
CA LEU A 162 2.51 -0.88 -36.92
C LEU A 162 1.16 -0.33 -37.38
N ASP A 163 1.10 0.91 -37.86
CA ASP A 163 -0.13 1.54 -38.35
C ASP A 163 -0.68 0.86 -39.61
N GLU A 164 0.20 0.39 -40.49
CA GLU A 164 -0.20 -0.30 -41.72
C GLU A 164 -0.54 -1.77 -41.51
N LEU A 165 -0.17 -2.36 -40.36
CA LEU A 165 -0.25 -3.81 -40.15
C LEU A 165 -1.69 -4.35 -40.28
N LEU A 166 -2.65 -3.75 -39.59
CA LEU A 166 -4.05 -4.20 -39.64
C LEU A 166 -4.73 -3.81 -40.97
N PRO A 167 -4.67 -2.55 -41.45
CA PRO A 167 -5.22 -2.18 -42.75
C PRO A 167 -4.74 -3.05 -43.90
N SER A 168 -3.43 -3.24 -44.05
CA SER A 168 -2.84 -4.04 -45.15
C SER A 168 -3.21 -5.52 -45.05
N THR A 169 -3.33 -6.07 -43.83
CA THR A 169 -3.79 -7.46 -43.63
C THR A 169 -5.25 -7.60 -44.07
N LEU A 170 -6.11 -6.66 -43.70
CA LEU A 170 -7.51 -6.68 -44.13
C LEU A 170 -7.64 -6.46 -45.63
N GLU A 171 -6.86 -5.59 -46.24
CA GLU A 171 -6.88 -5.32 -47.68
C GLU A 171 -6.41 -6.54 -48.50
N SER A 172 -5.34 -7.20 -48.06
CA SER A 172 -4.75 -8.38 -48.72
C SER A 172 -5.55 -9.67 -48.51
N ASP A 173 -6.46 -9.73 -47.55
CA ASP A 173 -7.30 -10.91 -47.34
C ASP A 173 -8.15 -11.24 -48.58
N ARG A 174 -8.18 -12.52 -48.96
CA ARG A 174 -8.95 -13.07 -50.09
C ARG A 174 -10.02 -14.06 -49.63
N GLN A 175 -10.07 -14.42 -48.35
CA GLN A 175 -11.08 -15.33 -47.81
C GLN A 175 -12.33 -14.54 -47.38
N LEU A 176 -13.20 -14.23 -48.36
CA LEU A 176 -14.32 -13.29 -48.16
C LEU A 176 -15.55 -13.87 -47.43
N SER A 177 -15.58 -15.20 -47.23
CA SER A 177 -16.66 -15.89 -46.52
C SER A 177 -16.46 -15.87 -44.99
N LYS A 178 -16.36 -14.66 -44.43
CA LYS A 178 -16.26 -14.38 -43.00
C LYS A 178 -17.50 -13.68 -42.47
N ASN A 179 -17.80 -13.93 -41.21
CA ASN A 179 -18.83 -13.28 -40.41
C ASN A 179 -18.13 -12.26 -39.51
N ILE A 180 -18.20 -10.99 -39.89
CA ILE A 180 -17.55 -9.88 -39.16
C ILE A 180 -18.63 -9.02 -38.51
N TYR A 181 -18.53 -8.83 -37.20
CA TYR A 181 -19.42 -7.98 -36.41
C TYR A 181 -18.59 -6.84 -35.81
N LEU A 182 -18.75 -5.63 -36.34
CA LEU A 182 -18.02 -4.43 -35.92
C LEU A 182 -18.95 -3.51 -35.14
N PHE A 183 -18.65 -3.27 -33.87
CA PHE A 183 -19.39 -2.34 -33.01
C PHE A 183 -18.63 -1.03 -32.84
N THR A 184 -19.32 0.09 -33.02
CA THR A 184 -18.74 1.43 -32.89
C THR A 184 -19.78 2.46 -32.43
N SER A 185 -19.36 3.70 -32.22
CA SER A 185 -20.26 4.83 -31.96
C SER A 185 -19.62 6.14 -32.44
N PRO A 186 -20.37 7.08 -33.04
CA PRO A 186 -19.87 8.43 -33.34
C PRO A 186 -19.50 9.23 -32.08
N ALA A 187 -19.97 8.81 -30.91
CA ALA A 187 -19.63 9.38 -29.60
C ALA A 187 -18.35 8.79 -28.99
N ASP A 188 -17.70 7.83 -29.65
CA ASP A 188 -16.34 7.43 -29.32
C ASP A 188 -15.35 8.44 -29.91
N ASP A 189 -14.52 9.06 -29.07
CA ASP A 189 -13.50 10.03 -29.47
C ASP A 189 -12.52 9.46 -30.51
N GLN A 190 -12.33 8.13 -30.53
CA GLN A 190 -11.45 7.44 -31.48
C GLN A 190 -12.14 7.09 -32.81
N PHE A 191 -13.47 7.24 -32.93
CA PHE A 191 -14.22 6.79 -34.10
C PHE A 191 -13.71 7.40 -35.40
N LYS A 192 -13.51 8.73 -35.41
CA LYS A 192 -13.14 9.48 -36.61
C LYS A 192 -11.74 9.16 -37.12
N THR A 193 -10.82 8.80 -36.22
CA THR A 193 -9.41 8.54 -36.54
C THR A 193 -9.14 7.07 -36.79
N GLU A 194 -9.78 6.18 -36.02
CA GLU A 194 -9.49 4.75 -36.04
C GLU A 194 -10.46 3.97 -36.92
N VAL A 195 -11.78 4.17 -36.77
CA VAL A 195 -12.77 3.27 -37.41
C VAL A 195 -13.25 3.82 -38.74
N LEU A 196 -13.73 5.06 -38.76
CA LEU A 196 -14.38 5.68 -39.92
C LEU A 196 -13.52 5.62 -41.21
N PRO A 197 -12.20 5.90 -41.19
CA PRO A 197 -11.39 5.87 -42.40
C PRO A 197 -11.23 4.47 -43.02
N HIS A 198 -11.41 3.42 -42.22
CA HIS A 198 -11.11 2.04 -42.60
C HIS A 198 -12.36 1.19 -42.87
N LEU A 199 -13.57 1.77 -42.78
CA LEU A 199 -14.83 1.03 -43.01
C LEU A 199 -14.91 0.37 -44.39
N HIS A 200 -14.36 1.03 -45.42
CA HIS A 200 -14.34 0.51 -46.79
C HIS A 200 -13.62 -0.84 -46.92
N LEU A 201 -12.68 -1.16 -46.02
CA LEU A 201 -11.94 -2.43 -46.02
C LEU A 201 -12.84 -3.65 -45.78
N PHE A 202 -14.04 -3.44 -45.22
CA PHE A 202 -14.96 -4.51 -44.86
C PHE A 202 -16.03 -4.83 -45.92
N GLU A 203 -16.24 -3.94 -46.89
CA GLU A 203 -17.33 -4.06 -47.88
C GLU A 203 -17.23 -5.33 -48.72
N LYS A 204 -16.02 -5.87 -48.88
CA LYS A 204 -15.75 -7.10 -49.64
C LYS A 204 -16.20 -8.39 -48.94
N TYR A 205 -16.45 -8.40 -47.63
CA TYR A 205 -16.83 -9.62 -46.91
C TYR A 205 -18.33 -9.91 -47.03
N HIS A 206 -18.69 -11.16 -47.33
CA HIS A 206 -20.08 -11.55 -47.63
C HIS A 206 -21.05 -11.35 -46.45
N ASN A 207 -20.56 -11.43 -45.21
CA ASN A 207 -21.36 -11.21 -44.00
C ASN A 207 -20.68 -10.20 -43.07
N PHE A 208 -20.45 -8.99 -43.58
CA PHE A 208 -20.08 -7.86 -42.76
C PHE A 208 -21.32 -7.23 -42.09
N ASN A 209 -21.22 -7.01 -40.78
CA ASN A 209 -22.26 -6.43 -39.94
C ASN A 209 -21.67 -5.22 -39.22
N TYR A 210 -22.20 -4.04 -39.50
CA TYR A 210 -21.80 -2.78 -38.90
C TYR A 210 -22.85 -2.34 -37.89
N ILE A 211 -22.47 -2.22 -36.62
CA ILE A 211 -23.34 -1.81 -35.52
C ILE A 211 -22.86 -0.46 -35.00
N GLU A 212 -23.62 0.59 -35.29
CA GLU A 212 -23.38 1.96 -34.85
C GLU A 212 -24.31 2.33 -33.68
N THR A 213 -23.72 2.59 -32.52
CA THR A 213 -24.48 3.00 -31.34
C THR A 213 -24.65 4.50 -31.26
N ASP A 214 -25.90 4.94 -31.20
CA ASP A 214 -26.32 6.32 -31.04
C ASP A 214 -27.24 6.46 -29.82
N SER A 215 -26.62 6.69 -28.66
CA SER A 215 -27.30 6.77 -27.38
C SER A 215 -26.63 7.81 -26.48
N PRO A 216 -27.40 8.64 -25.73
CA PRO A 216 -26.82 9.59 -24.78
C PRO A 216 -26.14 8.93 -23.58
N LEU A 217 -26.26 7.61 -23.43
CA LEU A 217 -25.54 6.78 -22.45
C LEU A 217 -24.14 6.37 -22.92
N VAL A 218 -23.85 6.51 -24.22
CA VAL A 218 -22.53 6.24 -24.79
C VAL A 218 -21.86 7.57 -25.06
N ARG A 219 -20.87 7.92 -24.22
CA ARG A 219 -20.20 9.23 -24.24
C ARG A 219 -18.69 9.18 -24.38
N GLN A 220 -18.11 7.97 -24.39
CA GLN A 220 -16.67 7.74 -24.40
C GLN A 220 -16.40 6.28 -24.82
N HIS A 221 -15.17 6.00 -25.22
CA HIS A 221 -14.69 4.76 -25.81
C HIS A 221 -15.14 3.46 -25.10
N ASP A 222 -14.98 3.38 -23.77
CA ASP A 222 -15.28 2.17 -22.99
C ASP A 222 -16.79 1.87 -22.88
N ARG A 223 -17.65 2.87 -23.06
CA ARG A 223 -19.11 2.74 -22.96
C ARG A 223 -19.75 2.07 -24.17
N VAL A 224 -19.11 2.11 -25.33
CA VAL A 224 -19.62 1.46 -26.55
C VAL A 224 -19.79 -0.05 -26.33
N THR A 225 -18.76 -0.70 -25.80
CA THR A 225 -18.80 -2.15 -25.51
C THR A 225 -19.84 -2.48 -24.44
N TRP A 226 -19.89 -1.67 -23.37
CA TRP A 226 -20.80 -1.90 -22.25
C TRP A 226 -22.28 -1.82 -22.67
N TYR A 227 -22.64 -0.80 -23.46
CA TYR A 227 -23.98 -0.64 -23.99
C TYR A 227 -24.41 -1.82 -24.88
N ASN A 228 -23.45 -2.39 -25.63
CA ASN A 228 -23.71 -3.45 -26.59
C ASN A 228 -23.59 -4.87 -26.03
N VAL A 229 -23.34 -5.06 -24.73
CA VAL A 229 -23.25 -6.40 -24.10
C VAL A 229 -24.44 -7.30 -24.49
N PRO A 230 -25.71 -6.86 -24.50
CA PRO A 230 -26.82 -7.73 -24.91
C PRO A 230 -26.70 -8.25 -26.35
N LEU A 231 -26.30 -7.40 -27.30
CA LEU A 231 -26.16 -7.77 -28.71
C LEU A 231 -24.88 -8.59 -28.96
N ILE A 232 -23.79 -8.31 -28.23
CA ILE A 232 -22.57 -9.12 -28.25
C ILE A 232 -22.86 -10.53 -27.75
N LEU A 233 -23.58 -10.66 -26.62
CA LEU A 233 -23.94 -11.97 -26.08
C LEU A 233 -24.89 -12.74 -27.01
N SER A 234 -25.85 -12.07 -27.66
CA SER A 234 -26.73 -12.74 -28.62
C SER A 234 -25.94 -13.30 -29.82
N ILE A 235 -24.94 -12.57 -30.31
CA ILE A 235 -24.02 -13.05 -31.36
C ILE A 235 -23.19 -14.23 -30.85
N PHE A 236 -22.59 -14.15 -29.66
CA PHE A 236 -21.84 -15.29 -29.10
C PHE A 236 -22.71 -16.53 -28.95
N TYR A 237 -23.96 -16.37 -28.49
CA TYR A 237 -24.89 -17.50 -28.37
C TYR A 237 -25.25 -18.06 -29.73
N ALA A 238 -25.60 -17.23 -30.71
CA ALA A 238 -25.91 -17.71 -32.06
C ALA A 238 -24.75 -18.47 -32.70
N LEU A 239 -23.53 -17.90 -32.65
CA LEU A 239 -22.34 -18.51 -33.25
C LEU A 239 -21.98 -19.84 -32.57
N ALA A 240 -22.16 -19.96 -31.26
CA ALA A 240 -21.95 -21.20 -30.53
C ALA A 240 -22.97 -22.30 -30.89
N GLU A 241 -24.12 -21.92 -31.45
CA GLU A 241 -25.15 -22.82 -31.98
C GLU A 241 -25.01 -23.05 -33.49
N GLY A 242 -23.94 -22.57 -34.12
CA GLY A 242 -23.70 -22.72 -35.56
C GLY A 242 -24.54 -21.76 -36.42
N ALA A 243 -25.21 -20.78 -35.83
CA ALA A 243 -25.95 -19.74 -36.53
C ALA A 243 -25.10 -18.48 -36.63
N ALA A 244 -24.85 -17.98 -37.84
CA ALA A 244 -24.17 -16.71 -38.06
C ALA A 244 -25.19 -15.63 -38.44
N PRO A 245 -25.58 -14.74 -37.50
CA PRO A 245 -26.54 -13.67 -37.79
C PRO A 245 -26.07 -12.78 -38.95
N ARG A 246 -27.02 -12.28 -39.72
CA ARG A 246 -26.82 -11.26 -40.76
C ARG A 246 -27.73 -10.08 -40.47
N PHE A 247 -27.15 -9.03 -39.90
CA PHE A 247 -27.80 -7.78 -39.56
C PHE A 247 -27.57 -6.69 -40.61
N GLY A 248 -26.46 -6.73 -41.35
CA GLY A 248 -26.05 -5.65 -42.24
C GLY A 248 -25.64 -4.40 -41.46
N SER A 249 -26.12 -3.23 -41.86
CA SER A 249 -25.90 -1.97 -41.14
C SER A 249 -27.03 -1.73 -40.13
N VAL A 250 -26.69 -1.70 -38.85
CA VAL A 250 -27.60 -1.46 -37.73
C VAL A 250 -27.18 -0.21 -37.00
N ARG A 251 -28.09 0.74 -36.87
CA ARG A 251 -28.01 1.77 -35.83
C ARG A 251 -28.74 1.26 -34.60
N ASN A 252 -28.22 1.41 -33.39
CA ASN A 252 -28.98 1.11 -32.17
C ASN A 252 -28.92 2.27 -31.18
N GLY A 253 -29.81 2.28 -30.19
CA GLY A 253 -29.94 3.38 -29.22
C GLY A 253 -31.30 4.06 -29.24
N VAL A 254 -31.44 5.13 -28.46
CA VAL A 254 -32.76 5.77 -28.19
C VAL A 254 -33.39 6.35 -29.45
N ASN A 255 -32.58 6.83 -30.39
CA ASN A 255 -33.06 7.45 -31.62
C ASN A 255 -33.66 6.44 -32.62
N ASN A 256 -33.51 5.13 -32.37
CA ASN A 256 -34.03 4.08 -33.23
C ASN A 256 -35.44 3.58 -32.86
N PHE A 257 -35.97 3.99 -31.71
CA PHE A 257 -37.30 3.62 -31.23
C PHE A 257 -38.18 4.86 -31.05
N GLY A 258 -38.54 5.50 -32.18
CA GLY A 258 -39.42 6.67 -32.15
C GLY A 258 -40.76 6.38 -31.47
N SER A 259 -41.21 7.28 -30.60
CA SER A 259 -42.50 7.20 -29.90
C SER A 259 -43.19 8.56 -29.92
N SER A 260 -44.50 8.58 -30.18
CA SER A 260 -45.34 9.79 -30.08
C SER A 260 -45.77 10.11 -28.65
N LYS A 261 -45.58 9.18 -27.71
CA LYS A 261 -45.87 9.39 -26.28
C LYS A 261 -44.70 10.13 -25.62
N ILE A 262 -45.04 11.10 -24.76
CA ILE A 262 -44.08 11.78 -23.89
C ILE A 262 -43.48 10.73 -22.95
N GLN A 263 -42.16 10.56 -23.02
CA GLN A 263 -41.44 9.70 -22.09
C GLN A 263 -41.38 10.37 -20.72
N PRO A 264 -41.45 9.62 -19.61
CA PRO A 264 -41.13 10.16 -18.30
C PRO A 264 -39.75 10.83 -18.32
N ASN A 265 -39.58 11.93 -17.59
CA ASN A 265 -38.35 12.70 -17.55
C ASN A 265 -37.78 12.75 -16.12
N LEU A 266 -36.62 13.38 -15.93
CA LEU A 266 -36.03 13.50 -14.58
C LEU A 266 -36.94 14.23 -13.58
N GLU A 267 -37.84 15.11 -14.03
CA GLU A 267 -38.77 15.81 -13.11
C GLU A 267 -39.72 14.83 -12.43
N SER A 268 -40.21 13.84 -13.18
CA SER A 268 -41.05 12.78 -12.61
C SER A 268 -40.33 11.95 -11.53
N VAL A 269 -39.01 11.80 -11.63
CA VAL A 269 -38.18 11.12 -10.63
C VAL A 269 -37.97 12.01 -9.39
N ARG A 270 -37.70 13.31 -9.60
CA ARG A 270 -37.45 14.29 -8.52
C ARG A 270 -38.65 14.48 -7.60
N ILE A 271 -39.86 14.46 -8.16
CA ILE A 271 -41.11 14.59 -7.39
C ILE A 271 -41.27 13.49 -6.33
N ARG A 272 -40.70 12.30 -6.56
CA ARG A 272 -40.77 11.17 -5.62
C ARG A 272 -39.89 11.33 -4.39
N LYS A 273 -38.92 12.27 -4.41
CA LYS A 273 -37.98 12.54 -3.30
C LYS A 273 -37.29 11.29 -2.75
N GLU A 274 -36.92 10.37 -3.64
CA GLU A 274 -36.26 9.13 -3.27
C GLU A 274 -34.81 9.34 -2.83
N HIS A 275 -34.44 8.74 -1.71
CA HIS A 275 -33.06 8.69 -1.23
C HIS A 275 -32.39 7.39 -1.70
N VAL A 276 -31.28 7.51 -2.39
CA VAL A 276 -30.39 6.39 -2.70
C VAL A 276 -29.30 6.33 -1.64
N PHE A 277 -29.21 5.22 -0.93
CA PHE A 277 -28.15 4.96 0.05
C PHE A 277 -27.65 3.52 -0.04
N ALA A 278 -26.34 3.35 -0.14
CA ALA A 278 -25.70 2.06 0.09
C ALA A 278 -24.28 2.25 0.63
N THR A 279 -23.80 1.25 1.35
CA THR A 279 -22.47 1.25 1.95
C THR A 279 -21.79 -0.09 1.76
N LYS A 280 -20.46 -0.08 1.69
CA LYS A 280 -19.67 -1.27 1.97
C LYS A 280 -19.58 -1.45 3.49
N THR A 281 -19.33 -2.69 3.92
CA THR A 281 -19.15 -3.00 5.35
C THR A 281 -18.06 -2.10 5.95
N PRO A 282 -18.37 -1.28 6.96
CA PRO A 282 -17.37 -0.49 7.68
C PRO A 282 -16.34 -1.39 8.33
N ARG A 283 -15.14 -0.85 8.55
CA ARG A 283 -14.05 -1.62 9.14
C ARG A 283 -13.16 -0.77 10.04
N MET A 284 -12.56 -1.41 11.03
CA MET A 284 -11.42 -0.87 11.76
C MET A 284 -10.11 -1.29 11.10
N VAL A 285 -9.18 -0.35 10.97
CA VAL A 285 -7.77 -0.60 10.66
C VAL A 285 -6.95 0.06 11.76
N ARG A 286 -6.41 -0.75 12.69
CA ARG A 286 -5.86 -0.26 13.97
C ARG A 286 -6.94 0.51 14.76
N ASP A 287 -6.68 1.76 15.10
CA ASP A 287 -7.57 2.73 15.77
C ASP A 287 -8.38 3.60 14.80
N ARG A 288 -8.24 3.39 13.49
CA ARG A 288 -8.90 4.19 12.46
C ARG A 288 -10.14 3.49 11.89
N PHE A 289 -11.28 4.16 11.96
CA PHE A 289 -12.55 3.70 11.40
C PHE A 289 -12.69 4.10 9.94
N HIS A 290 -13.00 3.14 9.07
CA HIS A 290 -13.21 3.35 7.64
C HIS A 290 -14.65 3.00 7.22
N ILE A 291 -15.24 3.90 6.45
CA ILE A 291 -16.56 3.73 5.82
C ILE A 291 -16.51 4.32 4.41
N GLU A 292 -17.19 3.67 3.48
CA GLU A 292 -17.36 4.11 2.09
C GLU A 292 -18.71 3.64 1.55
N GLY A 293 -19.30 4.43 0.66
CA GLY A 293 -20.63 4.20 0.12
C GLY A 293 -21.07 5.35 -0.77
N HIS A 294 -22.37 5.47 -1.00
CA HIS A 294 -22.97 6.57 -1.74
C HIS A 294 -24.31 6.95 -1.15
N SER A 295 -24.64 8.24 -1.26
CA SER A 295 -25.84 8.81 -0.64
C SER A 295 -26.30 10.03 -1.43
N PHE A 296 -27.47 9.99 -2.08
CA PHE A 296 -27.96 11.11 -2.89
C PHE A 296 -29.48 11.08 -3.12
N ALA A 297 -30.05 12.25 -3.35
CA ALA A 297 -31.41 12.39 -3.90
C ALA A 297 -31.47 11.92 -5.36
N LYS A 298 -32.34 10.96 -5.68
CA LYS A 298 -32.50 10.45 -7.05
C LYS A 298 -33.08 11.52 -7.98
N GLY A 299 -32.57 11.59 -9.21
CA GLY A 299 -33.00 12.55 -10.25
C GLY A 299 -32.31 13.92 -10.17
N PHE A 300 -31.51 14.18 -9.13
CA PHE A 300 -30.68 15.39 -9.00
C PHE A 300 -29.23 15.07 -9.35
N PRO A 301 -28.55 15.87 -10.16
CA PRO A 301 -27.18 15.56 -10.56
C PRO A 301 -26.14 15.96 -9.51
N ALA A 302 -25.05 15.18 -9.45
CA ALA A 302 -23.83 15.40 -8.68
C ALA A 302 -22.60 15.33 -9.61
N HIS A 303 -22.37 16.43 -10.34
CA HIS A 303 -21.35 16.63 -11.35
C HIS A 303 -19.95 16.90 -10.80
N LYS A 304 -19.85 17.43 -9.57
CA LYS A 304 -18.57 17.84 -8.98
C LYS A 304 -18.52 17.70 -7.48
N HIS A 305 -17.30 17.76 -6.95
CA HIS A 305 -17.04 17.78 -5.53
C HIS A 305 -17.86 18.84 -4.79
N GLY A 306 -18.48 18.44 -3.68
CA GLY A 306 -19.21 19.33 -2.78
C GLY A 306 -20.71 19.48 -3.05
N GLU A 307 -21.23 18.97 -4.18
CA GLU A 307 -22.68 18.98 -4.46
C GLU A 307 -23.45 17.98 -3.58
N VAL A 308 -22.79 16.88 -3.24
CA VAL A 308 -23.18 15.98 -2.16
C VAL A 308 -22.19 16.15 -1.02
N THR A 309 -22.71 16.40 0.19
CA THR A 309 -21.89 16.42 1.40
C THR A 309 -22.37 15.34 2.35
N SER A 310 -21.43 14.59 2.93
CA SER A 310 -21.74 13.49 3.83
C SER A 310 -20.93 13.60 5.13
N ARG A 311 -21.52 13.15 6.22
CA ARG A 311 -20.90 13.08 7.54
C ARG A 311 -21.22 11.73 8.17
N LEU A 312 -20.21 11.12 8.80
CA LEU A 312 -20.42 10.01 9.72
C LEU A 312 -21.04 10.56 11.00
N MET A 313 -22.04 9.85 11.51
CA MET A 313 -22.63 10.07 12.82
C MET A 313 -22.49 8.78 13.62
N LEU A 314 -21.83 8.87 14.78
CA LEU A 314 -21.76 7.79 15.77
C LEU A 314 -22.60 8.24 16.97
N ASN A 315 -23.82 7.73 17.06
CA ASN A 315 -24.77 8.11 18.11
C ASN A 315 -24.65 7.14 19.28
N GLY A 316 -24.02 7.57 20.36
CA GLY A 316 -23.94 6.82 21.61
C GLY A 316 -24.96 7.32 22.64
N THR A 317 -25.05 6.63 23.77
CA THR A 317 -25.95 7.03 24.87
C THR A 317 -25.50 8.32 25.57
N SER A 318 -24.19 8.57 25.63
CA SER A 318 -23.60 9.70 26.36
C SER A 318 -23.07 10.82 25.46
N GLU A 319 -22.81 10.52 24.19
CA GLU A 319 -22.27 11.48 23.24
C GLU A 319 -22.65 11.11 21.79
N THR A 320 -22.60 12.11 20.91
CA THR A 320 -22.70 11.93 19.46
C THR A 320 -21.43 12.46 18.80
N ILE A 321 -20.70 11.59 18.10
CA ILE A 321 -19.51 11.99 17.34
C ILE A 321 -19.92 12.22 15.89
N SER A 322 -19.45 13.33 15.32
CA SER A 322 -19.69 13.67 13.92
C SER A 322 -18.39 13.96 13.19
N ALA A 323 -18.14 13.25 12.10
CA ALA A 323 -16.93 13.40 11.28
C ALA A 323 -17.28 13.65 9.81
N LYS A 324 -16.54 14.54 9.15
CA LYS A 324 -16.73 14.82 7.72
C LYS A 324 -16.24 13.63 6.88
N LEU A 325 -17.03 13.24 5.88
CA LEU A 325 -16.63 12.29 4.86
C LEU A 325 -16.21 13.04 3.60
N GLY A 326 -15.19 12.53 2.91
CA GLY A 326 -14.74 13.03 1.62
C GLY A 326 -15.60 12.48 0.47
N THR A 327 -15.67 13.23 -0.62
CA THR A 327 -16.34 12.78 -1.85
C THR A 327 -15.40 11.89 -2.67
N ALA A 328 -15.91 10.75 -3.14
CA ALA A 328 -15.23 9.88 -4.09
C ALA A 328 -15.94 9.93 -5.45
N LYS A 329 -15.16 9.83 -6.54
CA LYS A 329 -15.73 9.74 -7.89
C LYS A 329 -16.08 8.28 -8.20
N ASP A 330 -17.33 8.01 -8.56
CA ASP A 330 -17.79 6.71 -9.03
C ASP A 330 -18.67 6.88 -10.28
N ALA A 331 -18.06 6.64 -11.45
CA ALA A 331 -18.73 6.78 -12.73
C ALA A 331 -19.81 5.72 -13.00
N SER A 332 -19.87 4.65 -12.20
CA SER A 332 -20.83 3.57 -12.38
C SER A 332 -22.20 3.87 -11.76
N LEU A 333 -22.31 4.88 -10.89
CA LEU A 333 -23.56 5.24 -10.22
C LEU A 333 -24.62 5.74 -11.20
N SER A 334 -24.22 6.55 -12.18
CA SER A 334 -25.08 7.09 -13.24
C SER A 334 -25.80 5.98 -14.01
N ASP A 335 -25.12 4.86 -14.27
CA ASP A 335 -25.70 3.69 -14.93
C ASP A 335 -26.52 2.83 -13.98
N SER A 336 -26.01 2.60 -12.77
CA SER A 336 -26.64 1.72 -11.77
C SER A 336 -27.98 2.26 -11.27
N TYR A 337 -28.14 3.58 -11.31
CA TYR A 337 -29.35 4.29 -10.89
C TYR A 337 -30.00 5.06 -12.04
N PHE A 338 -29.71 4.65 -13.28
CA PHE A 338 -30.41 5.18 -14.45
C PHE A 338 -31.92 4.93 -14.32
N GLU A 339 -32.70 5.99 -14.52
CA GLU A 339 -34.14 5.90 -14.60
C GLU A 339 -34.67 7.00 -15.51
N ASN A 340 -35.40 6.60 -16.55
CA ASN A 340 -36.02 7.46 -17.56
C ASN A 340 -35.02 8.23 -18.45
N GLU A 341 -34.21 9.11 -17.86
CA GLU A 341 -33.25 9.99 -18.54
C GLU A 341 -31.87 9.93 -17.85
N PRO A 342 -30.77 10.20 -18.59
CA PRO A 342 -29.44 10.20 -18.00
C PRO A 342 -29.29 11.27 -16.91
N CYS A 343 -28.90 10.85 -15.71
CA CYS A 343 -28.55 11.74 -14.60
C CYS A 343 -27.13 11.41 -14.12
N ASP A 344 -26.31 12.44 -13.92
CA ASP A 344 -24.92 12.28 -13.51
C ASP A 344 -24.83 12.18 -11.99
N TYR A 345 -24.41 11.04 -11.46
CA TYR A 345 -24.19 10.83 -10.02
C TYR A 345 -22.70 10.61 -9.68
N ASN A 346 -21.78 11.03 -10.57
CA ASN A 346 -20.36 10.68 -10.48
C ASN A 346 -19.72 11.09 -9.15
N PHE A 347 -20.17 12.17 -8.51
CA PHE A 347 -19.63 12.68 -7.24
C PHE A 347 -20.58 12.47 -6.06
N ALA A 348 -21.46 11.47 -6.13
CA ALA A 348 -22.39 11.12 -5.05
C ALA A 348 -21.86 10.06 -4.06
N SER A 349 -20.66 9.52 -4.30
CA SER A 349 -20.00 8.60 -3.37
C SER A 349 -19.27 9.33 -2.26
N PHE A 350 -19.22 8.72 -1.08
CA PHE A 350 -18.45 9.18 0.08
C PHE A 350 -17.44 8.14 0.56
N THR A 351 -16.38 8.61 1.20
CA THR A 351 -15.37 7.80 1.90
C THR A 351 -14.79 8.60 3.06
N THR A 352 -14.04 7.97 3.97
CA THR A 352 -13.24 8.71 4.95
C THR A 352 -12.29 9.70 4.27
N LEU A 353 -12.08 10.87 4.85
CA LEU A 353 -11.28 11.93 4.24
C LEU A 353 -9.87 11.42 3.87
N GLY A 354 -9.46 11.65 2.61
CA GLY A 354 -8.18 11.15 2.09
C GLY A 354 -8.03 9.61 2.06
N ASN A 355 -9.11 8.87 2.37
CA ASN A 355 -9.08 7.44 2.67
C ASN A 355 -8.18 7.07 3.87
N GLU A 356 -7.95 8.00 4.79
CA GLU A 356 -7.02 7.85 5.93
C GLU A 356 -7.68 7.21 7.18
N GLY A 357 -9.01 7.12 7.19
CA GLY A 357 -9.77 6.64 8.34
C GLY A 357 -9.96 7.70 9.43
N ILE A 358 -10.96 7.52 10.27
CA ILE A 358 -11.33 8.44 11.35
C ILE A 358 -10.73 7.93 12.65
N ASP A 359 -9.99 8.77 13.37
CA ASP A 359 -9.43 8.44 14.68
C ASP A 359 -10.53 8.33 15.73
N LEU A 360 -10.61 7.18 16.39
CA LEU A 360 -11.56 6.92 17.48
C LEU A 360 -10.85 6.66 18.82
N SER A 361 -9.59 7.08 18.98
CA SER A 361 -8.84 6.95 20.24
C SER A 361 -9.51 7.66 21.41
N ASP A 362 -10.13 8.81 21.14
CA ASP A 362 -10.57 9.75 22.19
C ASP A 362 -12.07 9.68 22.49
N ILE A 363 -12.84 8.88 21.73
CA ILE A 363 -14.28 8.69 22.00
C ILE A 363 -14.48 7.91 23.31
N ALA A 364 -15.58 8.13 24.00
CA ALA A 364 -15.90 7.42 25.23
C ALA A 364 -16.06 5.90 25.01
N TYR A 365 -15.99 5.14 26.09
CA TYR A 365 -16.40 3.74 26.06
C TYR A 365 -17.91 3.65 25.98
N GLY A 366 -18.43 2.81 25.10
CA GLY A 366 -19.86 2.72 24.84
C GLY A 366 -20.18 1.97 23.56
N THR A 367 -21.46 1.97 23.22
CA THR A 367 -21.97 1.48 21.92
C THR A 367 -22.60 2.64 21.18
N TYR A 368 -22.29 2.71 19.88
CA TYR A 368 -22.68 3.78 18.99
C TYR A 368 -23.38 3.20 17.78
N ASP A 369 -24.56 3.70 17.46
CA ASP A 369 -25.20 3.43 16.17
C ASP A 369 -24.45 4.20 15.08
N ILE A 370 -24.22 3.54 13.94
CA ILE A 370 -23.45 4.09 12.82
C ILE A 370 -24.43 4.57 11.74
N LEU A 371 -24.52 5.89 11.59
CA LEU A 371 -25.34 6.53 10.57
C LEU A 371 -24.51 7.41 9.65
N VAL A 372 -25.05 7.69 8.47
CA VAL A 372 -24.50 8.67 7.55
C VAL A 372 -25.56 9.73 7.31
N HIS A 373 -25.21 10.97 7.68
CA HIS A 373 -25.99 12.14 7.34
C HIS A 373 -25.48 12.71 6.01
N SER A 374 -26.36 13.01 5.06
CA SER A 374 -26.00 13.57 3.75
C SER A 374 -26.93 14.68 3.31
N LYS A 375 -26.39 15.64 2.56
CA LYS A 375 -27.14 16.74 1.95
C LYS A 375 -26.91 16.79 0.45
N HIS A 376 -27.99 16.86 -0.32
CA HIS A 376 -27.97 16.95 -1.78
C HIS A 376 -29.15 17.79 -2.30
N SER A 377 -28.88 18.80 -3.12
CA SER A 377 -29.90 19.66 -3.75
C SER A 377 -30.96 20.21 -2.78
N GLY A 378 -30.53 20.65 -1.59
CA GLY A 378 -31.40 21.20 -0.55
C GLY A 378 -32.15 20.17 0.29
N GLN A 379 -31.99 18.87 -0.01
CA GLN A 379 -32.56 17.77 0.76
C GLN A 379 -31.53 17.22 1.73
N GLU A 380 -31.98 16.81 2.93
CA GLU A 380 -31.16 16.20 3.97
C GLU A 380 -31.67 14.80 4.26
N PHE A 381 -30.72 13.87 4.39
CA PHE A 381 -30.98 12.45 4.57
C PHE A 381 -30.13 11.93 5.71
N GLU A 382 -30.73 11.08 6.54
CA GLU A 382 -30.02 10.30 7.54
C GLU A 382 -30.33 8.82 7.29
N ALA A 383 -29.28 8.01 7.12
CA ALA A 383 -29.44 6.59 6.88
C ALA A 383 -28.53 5.77 7.78
N ALA A 384 -29.12 4.76 8.42
CA ALA A 384 -28.39 3.73 9.14
C ALA A 384 -27.64 2.83 8.16
N VAL A 385 -26.39 2.50 8.50
CA VAL A 385 -25.60 1.53 7.75
C VAL A 385 -26.20 0.14 7.94
N LYS A 386 -26.44 -0.60 6.85
CA LYS A 386 -27.11 -1.91 6.87
C LYS A 386 -26.44 -2.90 5.92
N ALA A 387 -26.59 -4.19 6.20
CA ALA A 387 -26.14 -5.27 5.32
C ALA A 387 -27.10 -6.46 5.34
N HIS A 388 -27.39 -7.03 4.16
CA HIS A 388 -28.22 -8.24 4.02
C HIS A 388 -27.62 -9.47 4.71
N ARG A 389 -26.28 -9.53 4.83
CA ARG A 389 -25.60 -10.58 5.58
C ARG A 389 -24.99 -9.96 6.82
N SER A 390 -25.29 -10.55 7.96
CA SER A 390 -24.69 -10.14 9.23
C SER A 390 -23.18 -10.27 9.16
N THR A 391 -22.48 -9.19 9.52
CA THR A 391 -21.02 -9.14 9.62
C THR A 391 -20.62 -8.68 11.00
N TYR A 392 -19.47 -9.18 11.46
CA TYR A 392 -18.89 -8.83 12.75
C TYR A 392 -17.38 -8.78 12.62
N GLN A 393 -16.77 -7.71 13.13
CA GLN A 393 -15.34 -7.50 13.17
C GLN A 393 -14.95 -7.06 14.59
N ARG A 394 -13.86 -7.63 15.12
CA ARG A 394 -13.19 -7.18 16.35
C ARG A 394 -11.79 -6.70 16.01
N THR A 395 -11.39 -5.57 16.58
CA THR A 395 -10.03 -5.02 16.48
C THR A 395 -9.61 -4.54 17.86
N ILE A 396 -8.39 -4.87 18.27
CA ILE A 396 -7.83 -4.42 19.55
C ILE A 396 -6.66 -3.50 19.23
N CYS A 397 -6.68 -2.30 19.79
CA CYS A 397 -5.66 -1.29 19.59
C CYS A 397 -5.32 -0.66 20.96
N GLY A 398 -4.09 -0.88 21.41
CA GLY A 398 -3.71 -0.59 22.80
C GLY A 398 -4.71 -1.24 23.77
N THR A 399 -5.15 -0.49 24.78
CA THR A 399 -6.11 -0.95 25.78
C THR A 399 -7.58 -0.86 25.33
N SER A 400 -7.85 -0.52 24.07
CA SER A 400 -9.22 -0.41 23.54
C SER A 400 -9.59 -1.60 22.66
N VAL A 401 -10.81 -2.11 22.85
CA VAL A 401 -11.45 -3.13 22.03
C VAL A 401 -12.55 -2.45 21.21
N TYR A 402 -12.42 -2.51 19.88
CA TYR A 402 -13.40 -2.01 18.93
C TYR A 402 -14.13 -3.18 18.27
N GLU A 403 -15.46 -3.17 18.31
CA GLU A 403 -16.30 -4.20 17.70
C GLU A 403 -17.31 -3.55 16.77
N ILE A 404 -17.31 -3.94 15.49
CA ILE A 404 -18.30 -3.49 14.51
C ILE A 404 -19.22 -4.66 14.22
N SER A 405 -20.52 -4.45 14.35
CA SER A 405 -21.53 -5.38 13.87
C SER A 405 -22.43 -4.68 12.85
N VAL A 406 -22.78 -5.36 11.76
CA VAL A 406 -23.69 -4.83 10.73
C VAL A 406 -24.67 -5.93 10.36
N ASN A 407 -25.96 -5.61 10.35
CA ASN A 407 -27.04 -6.52 9.94
C ASN A 407 -28.15 -5.72 9.24
N GLU A 408 -29.33 -6.32 9.06
CA GLU A 408 -30.46 -5.66 8.39
C GLU A 408 -31.14 -4.58 9.25
N ALA A 409 -31.03 -4.67 10.57
CA ALA A 409 -31.55 -3.66 11.50
C ALA A 409 -30.66 -2.41 11.51
N GLY A 410 -29.34 -2.57 11.43
CA GLY A 410 -28.40 -1.46 11.42
C GLY A 410 -26.96 -1.89 11.65
N ALA A 411 -26.11 -0.90 11.93
CA ALA A 411 -24.72 -1.11 12.27
C ALA A 411 -24.39 -0.44 13.60
N GLN A 412 -23.57 -1.12 14.39
CA GLN A 412 -23.13 -0.66 15.69
C GLN A 412 -21.62 -0.79 15.81
N LEU A 413 -21.02 0.21 16.43
CA LEU A 413 -19.65 0.22 16.91
C LEU A 413 -19.67 0.17 18.44
N SER A 414 -19.04 -0.82 19.04
CA SER A 414 -18.77 -0.83 20.48
C SER A 414 -17.29 -0.56 20.73
N LYS A 415 -16.98 0.37 21.65
CA LYS A 415 -15.65 0.60 22.21
C LYS A 415 -15.64 0.20 23.68
N ARG A 416 -14.78 -0.73 24.08
CA ARG A 416 -14.66 -1.21 25.47
C ARG A 416 -13.20 -1.21 25.91
N SER A 417 -12.97 -1.13 27.23
CA SER A 417 -11.63 -1.26 27.80
C SER A 417 -11.20 -2.73 27.87
N LEU A 418 -9.99 -3.04 27.40
CA LEU A 418 -9.32 -4.31 27.61
C LEU A 418 -8.92 -4.53 29.07
N LEU A 419 -8.90 -3.48 29.89
CA LEU A 419 -8.51 -3.54 31.30
C LEU A 419 -9.73 -3.62 32.24
N ASN A 420 -10.86 -4.12 31.77
CA ASN A 420 -12.08 -4.21 32.57
C ASN A 420 -11.95 -5.29 33.67
N ARG A 421 -11.88 -4.88 34.94
CA ARG A 421 -11.75 -5.76 36.12
C ARG A 421 -13.06 -6.01 36.85
N ALA A 422 -14.20 -5.66 36.25
CA ALA A 422 -15.51 -5.95 36.83
C ALA A 422 -15.67 -7.47 37.05
N ASP A 423 -16.27 -7.83 38.18
CA ASP A 423 -16.47 -9.23 38.54
C ASP A 423 -17.81 -9.75 38.01
N TYR A 424 -17.73 -10.72 37.11
CA TYR A 424 -18.89 -11.37 36.49
C TYR A 424 -19.00 -12.84 36.92
N GLY A 425 -18.41 -13.22 38.06
CA GLY A 425 -18.31 -14.61 38.49
C GLY A 425 -17.42 -15.47 37.59
N SER A 426 -16.49 -14.84 36.86
CA SER A 426 -15.58 -15.54 35.95
C SER A 426 -14.60 -16.44 36.71
N TYR A 427 -14.38 -17.65 36.20
CA TYR A 427 -13.41 -18.60 36.75
C TYR A 427 -12.07 -18.45 36.03
N LEU A 428 -10.99 -18.26 36.79
CA LEU A 428 -9.61 -18.25 36.30
C LEU A 428 -8.80 -19.29 37.07
N SER A 429 -8.09 -20.16 36.35
CA SER A 429 -7.11 -21.09 36.92
C SER A 429 -5.90 -21.18 36.00
N LEU A 430 -4.71 -20.95 36.56
CA LEU A 430 -3.44 -21.13 35.86
C LEU A 430 -2.94 -22.56 36.11
N GLU A 431 -2.88 -23.38 35.06
CA GLU A 431 -2.48 -24.79 35.21
C GLU A 431 -0.98 -25.00 35.08
N LYS A 432 -0.34 -24.25 34.18
CA LYS A 432 1.10 -24.35 33.96
C LYS A 432 1.65 -22.99 33.55
N CYS A 433 2.78 -22.65 34.15
CA CYS A 433 3.55 -21.46 33.83
C CYS A 433 5.03 -21.80 33.96
N TRP A 434 5.86 -21.31 33.04
CA TRP A 434 7.31 -21.42 33.14
C TRP A 434 7.98 -20.27 32.38
N ALA A 435 9.19 -19.92 32.79
CA ALA A 435 10.06 -19.01 32.05
C ALA A 435 11.41 -19.69 31.84
N LYS A 436 11.96 -19.57 30.64
CA LYS A 436 13.30 -20.08 30.30
C LYS A 436 13.93 -19.14 29.28
N ASP A 437 15.11 -18.62 29.59
CA ASP A 437 15.80 -17.63 28.75
C ASP A 437 14.90 -16.41 28.49
N SER A 438 14.54 -16.12 27.24
CA SER A 438 13.58 -15.08 26.84
C SER A 438 12.14 -15.58 26.70
N MET A 439 11.89 -16.88 26.88
CA MET A 439 10.58 -17.50 26.65
C MET A 439 9.72 -17.51 27.92
N LEU A 440 8.50 -16.99 27.82
CA LEU A 440 7.47 -17.08 28.85
C LEU A 440 6.29 -17.94 28.38
N HIS A 441 5.94 -18.97 29.14
CA HIS A 441 4.76 -19.78 28.89
C HIS A 441 3.73 -19.64 30.00
N VAL A 442 2.47 -19.48 29.59
CA VAL A 442 1.28 -19.53 30.45
C VAL A 442 0.18 -20.36 29.77
N GLN A 443 -0.55 -21.14 30.56
CA GLN A 443 -1.77 -21.81 30.12
C GLN A 443 -2.74 -22.06 31.29
N GLY A 444 -4.03 -22.10 31.00
CA GLY A 444 -5.04 -22.32 32.01
C GLY A 444 -6.47 -22.12 31.51
N TYR A 445 -7.43 -22.27 32.43
CA TYR A 445 -8.83 -21.98 32.17
C TYR A 445 -9.13 -20.53 32.49
N PHE A 446 -9.85 -19.85 31.59
CA PHE A 446 -10.47 -18.57 31.90
C PHE A 446 -11.88 -18.54 31.30
N ILE A 447 -12.85 -18.89 32.15
CA ILE A 447 -14.23 -19.16 31.77
C ILE A 447 -15.11 -18.02 32.28
N ILE A 448 -15.96 -17.48 31.41
CA ILE A 448 -16.94 -16.45 31.76
C ILE A 448 -18.33 -17.11 31.72
N PRO A 449 -18.95 -17.41 32.88
CA PRO A 449 -20.29 -17.99 32.92
C PRO A 449 -21.30 -17.17 32.12
N GLY A 450 -22.18 -17.83 31.38
CA GLY A 450 -23.18 -17.18 30.53
C GLY A 450 -22.64 -16.65 29.20
N GLN A 451 -21.36 -16.86 28.87
CA GLN A 451 -20.79 -16.60 27.54
C GLN A 451 -20.29 -17.92 26.91
N PRO A 452 -21.15 -18.70 26.25
CA PRO A 452 -20.75 -19.94 25.58
C PRO A 452 -19.71 -19.69 24.48
N THR A 453 -18.80 -20.65 24.29
CA THR A 453 -17.67 -20.58 23.34
C THR A 453 -17.57 -21.83 22.44
N PRO A 454 -18.63 -22.23 21.70
CA PRO A 454 -18.56 -23.38 20.79
C PRO A 454 -17.57 -23.17 19.62
N GLY A 455 -17.42 -21.93 19.16
CA GLY A 455 -16.53 -21.51 18.09
C GLY A 455 -15.22 -20.90 18.58
N TRP A 456 -14.16 -21.09 17.80
CA TRP A 456 -12.82 -20.57 18.09
C TRP A 456 -12.72 -19.04 18.21
N ARG A 457 -13.69 -18.30 17.64
CA ARG A 457 -13.72 -16.82 17.66
C ARG A 457 -14.62 -16.23 18.75
N ASP A 458 -15.34 -17.08 19.49
CA ASP A 458 -16.30 -16.62 20.48
C ASP A 458 -15.61 -15.98 21.69
N ILE A 459 -14.38 -16.40 21.97
CA ILE A 459 -13.50 -15.84 22.99
C ILE A 459 -12.08 -15.66 22.43
N SER A 460 -11.43 -14.57 22.80
CA SER A 460 -10.02 -14.31 22.51
C SER A 460 -9.29 -13.85 23.77
N TYR A 461 -8.08 -14.35 23.97
CA TYR A 461 -7.28 -14.07 25.17
C TYR A 461 -6.12 -13.13 24.86
N HIS A 462 -5.80 -12.27 25.83
CA HIS A 462 -4.68 -11.35 25.73
C HIS A 462 -3.92 -11.34 27.06
N LEU A 463 -2.65 -11.70 27.03
CA LEU A 463 -1.72 -11.52 28.13
C LEU A 463 -1.31 -10.05 28.18
N ILE A 464 -1.37 -9.46 29.37
CA ILE A 464 -1.10 -8.05 29.61
C ILE A 464 0.08 -7.95 30.56
N LEU A 465 1.16 -7.30 30.13
CA LEU A 465 2.35 -7.04 30.93
C LEU A 465 2.31 -5.57 31.36
N ASN A 466 2.11 -5.34 32.65
CA ASN A 466 2.08 -4.00 33.24
C ASN A 466 3.43 -3.70 33.89
N SER A 467 4.17 -2.73 33.36
CA SER A 467 5.41 -2.27 34.00
C SER A 467 5.09 -1.72 35.39
N SER A 468 5.81 -2.20 36.41
CA SER A 468 5.62 -1.74 37.78
C SER A 468 6.40 -0.46 38.11
N THR A 469 7.30 -0.03 37.22
CA THR A 469 8.20 1.12 37.44
C THR A 469 8.10 2.22 36.38
N GLN A 470 7.42 1.99 35.25
CA GLN A 470 7.30 2.99 34.17
C GLN A 470 5.84 3.38 33.91
N LEU A 471 5.60 4.66 33.64
CA LEU A 471 4.30 5.25 33.22
C LEU A 471 3.89 4.84 31.77
N GLU A 472 4.35 3.68 31.30
CA GLU A 472 4.12 3.23 29.93
C GLU A 472 2.78 2.52 29.76
N SER A 473 2.27 2.53 28.54
CA SER A 473 1.10 1.71 28.18
C SER A 473 1.43 0.23 28.35
N PRO A 474 0.46 -0.60 28.81
CA PRO A 474 0.71 -2.01 29.00
C PRO A 474 1.02 -2.70 27.67
N ILE A 475 1.86 -3.72 27.72
CA ILE A 475 2.19 -4.55 26.57
C ILE A 475 1.15 -5.66 26.47
N ILE A 476 0.56 -5.83 25.29
CA ILE A 476 -0.59 -6.71 25.06
C ILE A 476 -0.18 -7.77 24.04
N ILE A 477 -0.27 -9.02 24.46
CA ILE A 477 0.16 -10.17 23.66
C ILE A 477 -1.05 -11.09 23.46
N PRO A 478 -1.51 -11.32 22.22
CA PRO A 478 -2.62 -12.24 21.97
C PRO A 478 -2.22 -13.69 22.27
N LEU A 479 -3.12 -14.42 22.93
CA LEU A 479 -2.96 -15.84 23.22
C LEU A 479 -4.00 -16.66 22.45
N PRO A 480 -3.60 -17.77 21.80
CA PRO A 480 -4.57 -18.71 21.27
C PRO A 480 -5.36 -19.40 22.37
N ASN A 481 -6.57 -19.81 22.04
CA ASN A 481 -7.37 -20.70 22.86
C ASN A 481 -7.13 -22.16 22.45
N ALA A 482 -7.48 -23.09 23.34
CA ALA A 482 -7.43 -24.53 23.11
C ALA A 482 -8.77 -25.18 23.41
N ASN A 483 -8.98 -26.38 22.85
CA ASN A 483 -10.19 -27.16 23.09
C ASN A 483 -10.08 -28.02 24.37
N ARG A 484 -10.99 -27.81 25.32
CA ARG A 484 -11.13 -28.54 26.59
C ARG A 484 -12.61 -28.80 26.88
N SER A 485 -13.09 -29.99 26.57
CA SER A 485 -14.52 -30.35 26.69
C SER A 485 -15.05 -30.32 28.13
N ASN A 486 -14.17 -30.39 29.14
CA ASN A 486 -14.52 -30.35 30.55
C ASN A 486 -14.73 -28.94 31.12
N ALA A 487 -14.53 -27.88 30.33
CA ALA A 487 -14.63 -26.49 30.82
C ALA A 487 -15.98 -26.18 31.49
N GLY A 488 -17.10 -26.65 30.92
CA GLY A 488 -18.43 -26.46 31.53
C GLY A 488 -18.56 -27.16 32.89
N SER A 489 -17.97 -28.34 33.05
CA SER A 489 -17.97 -29.08 34.32
C SER A 489 -17.24 -28.34 35.45
N ILE A 490 -16.19 -27.58 35.13
CA ILE A 490 -15.41 -26.81 36.12
C ILE A 490 -16.27 -25.76 36.83
N ILE A 491 -17.20 -25.14 36.09
CA ILE A 491 -18.10 -24.10 36.63
C ILE A 491 -19.51 -24.63 36.93
N ASN A 492 -19.70 -25.95 36.94
CA ASN A 492 -21.00 -26.60 37.12
C ASN A 492 -22.09 -26.16 36.11
N ASP A 493 -21.71 -25.79 34.88
CA ASP A 493 -22.63 -25.50 33.78
C ASP A 493 -22.43 -26.53 32.66
N GLN A 494 -23.22 -27.60 32.71
CA GLN A 494 -23.16 -28.70 31.74
C GLN A 494 -24.00 -28.45 30.47
N TRP A 495 -24.76 -27.36 30.42
CA TRP A 495 -25.73 -27.09 29.36
C TRP A 495 -25.15 -26.26 28.21
N ASN A 496 -24.15 -25.43 28.52
CA ASN A 496 -23.47 -24.57 27.56
C ASN A 496 -22.09 -25.14 27.17
N ASP A 497 -21.70 -24.94 25.91
CA ASP A 497 -20.37 -25.30 25.43
C ASP A 497 -19.36 -24.20 25.76
N TYR A 498 -18.45 -24.45 26.71
CA TYR A 498 -17.31 -23.58 27.03
C TYR A 498 -15.97 -24.14 26.54
N SER A 499 -16.00 -25.06 25.58
CA SER A 499 -14.85 -25.87 25.22
C SER A 499 -13.65 -25.07 24.72
N LYS A 500 -13.84 -23.82 24.28
CA LYS A 500 -12.73 -22.92 23.86
C LYS A 500 -12.27 -21.97 24.96
N SER A 501 -12.74 -22.15 26.19
CA SER A 501 -12.43 -21.27 27.33
C SER A 501 -11.12 -21.65 28.07
N TYR A 502 -10.11 -22.06 27.30
CA TYR A 502 -8.78 -22.41 27.78
C TYR A 502 -7.75 -21.61 26.98
N PHE A 503 -6.86 -20.89 27.66
CA PHE A 503 -5.78 -20.13 27.02
C PHE A 503 -4.46 -20.89 27.11
N ALA A 504 -3.60 -20.73 26.11
CA ALA A 504 -2.23 -21.21 26.15
C ALA A 504 -1.36 -20.35 25.24
N THR A 505 -0.04 -20.33 25.45
CA THR A 505 0.86 -19.84 24.39
C THR A 505 0.76 -20.73 23.16
N SER A 506 1.09 -20.16 21.99
CA SER A 506 1.07 -20.89 20.73
C SER A 506 1.88 -22.18 20.83
N LYS A 507 1.25 -23.30 20.42
CA LYS A 507 1.84 -24.66 20.44
C LYS A 507 2.45 -25.10 21.78
N TYR A 508 2.15 -24.41 22.87
CA TYR A 508 2.76 -24.64 24.19
C TYR A 508 4.27 -24.36 24.26
N GLU A 509 4.82 -23.59 23.32
CA GLU A 509 6.27 -23.33 23.18
C GLU A 509 6.75 -22.10 23.97
N GLY A 510 5.84 -21.37 24.61
CA GLY A 510 6.11 -20.05 25.19
C GLY A 510 5.96 -18.90 24.19
N ILE A 511 6.06 -17.69 24.69
CA ILE A 511 6.16 -16.44 23.93
C ILE A 511 7.56 -15.91 24.13
N ASP A 512 8.24 -15.56 23.05
CA ASP A 512 9.52 -14.88 23.10
C ASP A 512 9.31 -13.42 23.53
N LEU A 513 9.92 -13.04 24.64
CA LEU A 513 9.94 -11.68 25.16
C LEU A 513 11.29 -11.00 24.90
N ASP A 514 12.10 -11.51 23.98
CA ASP A 514 13.31 -10.82 23.56
C ASP A 514 12.99 -9.41 23.01
N GLY A 515 13.81 -8.42 23.39
CA GLY A 515 13.54 -7.00 23.13
C GLY A 515 12.53 -6.34 24.08
N LEU A 516 11.96 -7.07 25.05
CA LEU A 516 11.22 -6.47 26.16
C LEU A 516 12.20 -5.68 27.04
N ARG A 517 11.86 -4.43 27.37
CA ARG A 517 12.75 -3.57 28.17
C ARG A 517 13.02 -4.16 29.55
N ARG A 518 14.24 -3.97 30.06
CA ARG A 518 14.56 -4.24 31.46
C ARG A 518 13.56 -3.60 32.42
N GLY A 519 13.00 -4.39 33.32
CA GLY A 519 12.05 -3.95 34.33
C GLY A 519 11.26 -5.10 34.94
N ASN A 520 10.43 -4.77 35.92
CA ASN A 520 9.50 -5.73 36.50
C ASN A 520 8.10 -5.54 35.88
N TYR A 521 7.44 -6.64 35.55
CA TYR A 521 6.14 -6.63 34.90
C TYR A 521 5.15 -7.53 35.63
N LYS A 522 4.01 -6.96 36.02
CA LYS A 522 2.88 -7.72 36.56
C LYS A 522 1.99 -8.22 35.44
N LEU A 523 1.67 -9.51 35.50
CA LEU A 523 0.90 -10.17 34.44
C LEU A 523 -0.58 -10.23 34.80
N SER A 524 -1.41 -9.83 33.85
CA SER A 524 -2.85 -10.04 33.86
C SER A 524 -3.27 -10.73 32.56
N ILE A 525 -4.44 -11.37 32.55
CA ILE A 525 -5.03 -11.93 31.35
C ILE A 525 -6.41 -11.33 31.12
N SER A 526 -6.70 -10.96 29.87
CA SER A 526 -8.00 -10.48 29.43
C SER A 526 -8.68 -11.50 28.53
N ALA A 527 -9.92 -11.82 28.83
CA ALA A 527 -10.84 -12.59 28.01
C ALA A 527 -11.83 -11.66 27.34
N VAL A 528 -11.87 -11.70 26.01
CA VAL A 528 -12.74 -10.86 25.18
C VAL A 528 -13.73 -11.75 24.44
N THR A 529 -15.01 -11.57 24.76
CA THR A 529 -16.16 -12.19 24.08
C THR A 529 -16.92 -11.14 23.29
N LYS A 530 -17.98 -11.54 22.58
CA LYS A 530 -18.83 -10.59 21.83
C LYS A 530 -19.46 -9.51 22.73
N ASN A 531 -19.78 -9.85 23.98
CA ASN A 531 -20.56 -8.97 24.86
C ASN A 531 -19.75 -8.45 26.05
N LEU A 532 -18.72 -9.18 26.48
CA LEU A 532 -17.98 -8.89 27.69
C LEU A 532 -16.48 -8.89 27.44
N VAL A 533 -15.81 -7.99 28.15
CA VAL A 533 -14.35 -7.99 28.34
C VAL A 533 -14.11 -8.14 29.83
N VAL A 534 -13.31 -9.14 30.23
CA VAL A 534 -13.00 -9.43 31.63
C VAL A 534 -11.51 -9.65 31.78
N THR A 535 -10.90 -8.94 32.72
CA THR A 535 -9.46 -9.00 33.00
C THR A 535 -9.22 -9.37 34.45
N LYS A 536 -8.36 -10.38 34.65
CA LYS A 536 -7.99 -10.90 35.96
C LYS A 536 -6.46 -10.93 36.07
N ASP A 537 -5.94 -10.69 37.27
CA ASP A 537 -4.51 -10.82 37.52
C ASP A 537 -4.12 -12.29 37.59
N LEU A 538 -2.94 -12.62 37.05
CA LEU A 538 -2.38 -13.97 37.17
C LEU A 538 -1.61 -14.16 38.49
N ASN A 539 -1.44 -13.10 39.29
CA ASN A 539 -0.57 -13.05 40.47
C ASN A 539 0.88 -13.46 40.15
N LEU A 540 1.35 -13.10 38.96
CA LEU A 540 2.71 -13.35 38.50
C LEU A 540 3.44 -12.03 38.25
N GLU A 541 4.73 -12.02 38.59
CA GLU A 541 5.66 -10.95 38.22
C GLU A 541 6.88 -11.56 37.50
N ILE A 542 7.26 -10.95 36.39
CA ILE A 542 8.51 -11.25 35.70
C ILE A 542 9.48 -10.08 35.85
N GLU A 543 10.73 -10.38 36.16
CA GLU A 543 11.84 -9.45 36.07
C GLU A 543 12.58 -9.73 34.77
N VAL A 544 12.58 -8.75 33.88
CA VAL A 544 13.37 -8.78 32.65
C VAL A 544 14.73 -8.18 32.96
N GLN A 545 15.79 -8.97 32.78
CA GLN A 545 17.18 -8.57 32.91
C GLN A 545 17.85 -8.57 31.53
N GLU A 546 18.74 -7.61 31.29
CA GLU A 546 19.59 -7.56 30.11
C GLU A 546 21.03 -7.75 30.57
N SER A 547 21.74 -8.72 29.99
CA SER A 547 23.18 -8.88 30.16
C SER A 547 23.86 -8.64 28.82
N PHE A 548 24.76 -7.65 28.73
CA PHE A 548 25.61 -7.52 27.55
C PHE A 548 26.52 -8.75 27.44
N THR A 549 26.89 -9.16 26.22
CA THR A 549 27.79 -10.31 26.03
C THR A 549 29.24 -10.01 26.48
N THR A 550 29.52 -8.81 26.98
CA THR A 550 30.82 -8.39 27.50
C THR A 550 30.78 -8.32 29.03
N ASP A 551 31.86 -8.69 29.72
CA ASP A 551 32.02 -8.55 31.18
C ASP A 551 32.07 -7.08 31.68
N LYS A 552 31.88 -6.10 30.79
CA LYS A 552 31.93 -4.67 31.09
C LYS A 552 30.58 -4.16 31.60
N ASN A 553 30.62 -3.35 32.66
CA ASN A 553 29.44 -2.65 33.19
C ASN A 553 28.93 -1.50 32.30
N GLN A 554 29.77 -0.98 31.38
CA GLN A 554 29.43 0.09 30.44
C GLN A 554 30.14 -0.14 29.09
N LEU A 555 29.46 0.20 28.00
CA LEU A 555 30.04 0.19 26.65
C LEU A 555 30.60 1.56 26.27
N THR A 556 31.82 1.61 25.74
CA THR A 556 32.41 2.83 25.22
C THR A 556 31.83 3.17 23.84
N VAL A 557 31.36 4.41 23.64
CA VAL A 557 30.70 4.83 22.39
C VAL A 557 31.41 6.03 21.77
N GLY A 558 31.88 5.87 20.54
CA GLY A 558 32.35 6.93 19.65
C GLY A 558 31.25 7.41 18.68
N VAL A 559 31.33 8.66 18.23
CA VAL A 559 30.34 9.25 17.31
C VAL A 559 31.00 9.90 16.10
N ILE A 560 30.52 9.57 14.90
CA ILE A 560 30.86 10.24 13.64
C ILE A 560 29.57 10.85 13.09
N GLY A 561 29.39 12.16 13.22
CA GLY A 561 28.19 12.79 12.70
C GLY A 561 27.91 14.13 13.32
N SER A 562 26.67 14.33 13.77
CA SER A 562 26.14 15.63 14.18
C SER A 562 25.45 15.58 15.56
N CYS A 563 24.71 16.64 15.90
CA CYS A 563 23.87 16.66 17.10
C CYS A 563 22.84 15.53 17.10
N VAL A 564 22.40 15.07 15.93
CA VAL A 564 21.45 13.96 15.73
C VAL A 564 21.85 12.71 16.51
N THR A 565 23.12 12.32 16.45
CA THR A 565 23.63 11.15 17.17
C THR A 565 24.29 11.50 18.48
N ARG A 566 25.08 12.59 18.52
CA ARG A 566 25.80 13.00 19.73
C ARG A 566 24.86 13.25 20.91
N ASP A 567 23.69 13.84 20.65
CA ASP A 567 22.77 14.24 21.73
C ASP A 567 22.03 13.05 22.38
N LEU A 568 22.14 11.84 21.81
CA LEU A 568 21.82 10.61 22.52
C LEU A 568 22.68 10.46 23.77
N PHE A 569 23.92 10.95 23.76
CA PHE A 569 24.85 10.89 24.90
C PHE A 569 24.94 12.24 25.63
N ASN A 570 23.85 13.01 25.64
CA ASN A 570 23.75 14.28 26.34
C ASN A 570 22.78 14.16 27.53
N SER A 571 23.28 14.35 28.76
CA SER A 571 22.47 14.14 29.98
C SER A 571 21.29 15.11 30.15
N LYS A 572 21.26 16.24 29.42
CA LYS A 572 20.10 17.13 29.40
C LYS A 572 18.95 16.59 28.54
N LEU A 573 19.27 15.78 27.52
CA LEU A 573 18.31 15.27 26.54
C LEU A 573 17.98 13.79 26.76
N SER A 574 18.96 13.03 27.23
CA SER A 574 18.87 11.59 27.48
C SER A 574 19.29 11.26 28.92
N PRO A 575 18.49 11.63 29.95
CA PRO A 575 18.85 11.37 31.33
C PRO A 575 19.09 9.87 31.57
N GLY A 576 20.14 9.54 32.34
CA GLY A 576 20.47 8.16 32.70
C GLY A 576 21.33 7.38 31.70
N TRP A 577 21.67 7.93 30.52
CA TRP A 577 22.49 7.24 29.52
C TRP A 577 23.84 6.72 30.06
N LYS A 578 24.44 7.46 31.00
CA LYS A 578 25.72 7.12 31.66
C LYS A 578 25.67 5.85 32.49
N SER A 579 24.49 5.30 32.79
CA SER A 579 24.40 4.00 33.45
C SER A 579 24.85 2.85 32.54
N ARG A 580 24.81 3.04 31.21
CA ARG A 580 25.05 2.01 30.20
C ARG A 580 26.24 2.30 29.30
N TYR A 581 26.57 3.57 29.08
CA TYR A 581 27.60 3.96 28.14
C TYR A 581 28.64 4.90 28.76
N ALA A 582 29.86 4.80 28.27
CA ALA A 582 30.93 5.77 28.47
C ALA A 582 31.19 6.48 27.13
N PHE A 583 31.06 7.81 27.10
CA PHE A 583 31.24 8.56 25.86
C PHE A 583 32.74 8.77 25.58
N HIS A 584 33.19 8.21 24.46
CA HIS A 584 34.57 8.26 24.00
C HIS A 584 34.93 9.58 23.29
N GLY A 585 33.93 10.42 23.03
CA GLY A 585 34.09 11.59 22.18
C GLY A 585 33.61 11.33 20.77
N GLY A 586 33.67 12.37 19.94
CA GLY A 586 33.10 12.32 18.60
C GLY A 586 33.66 13.37 17.68
N GLN A 587 33.59 13.08 16.40
CA GLN A 587 33.69 14.07 15.35
C GLN A 587 32.36 14.81 15.26
N TYR A 588 32.39 16.15 15.28
CA TYR A 588 31.17 16.98 15.30
C TYR A 588 30.98 17.82 14.03
N GLN A 589 29.98 17.45 13.24
CA GLN A 589 29.51 18.05 11.99
C GLN A 589 30.56 18.21 10.87
N MET A 590 31.27 17.14 10.56
CA MET A 590 32.20 16.96 9.45
C MET A 590 31.62 15.88 8.53
N SER A 591 31.72 16.09 7.22
CA SER A 591 31.30 15.13 6.19
C SER A 591 32.19 13.89 6.23
N LEU A 592 31.63 12.71 5.93
CA LEU A 592 32.41 11.48 5.77
C LEU A 592 33.47 11.63 4.66
N VAL A 593 33.12 12.34 3.57
CA VAL A 593 34.07 12.67 2.49
C VAL A 593 35.28 13.41 3.02
N SER A 594 35.03 14.38 3.91
CA SER A 594 36.08 15.17 4.52
C SER A 594 36.93 14.35 5.50
N LEU A 595 36.29 13.56 6.38
CA LEU A 595 36.98 12.74 7.39
C LEU A 595 37.98 11.77 6.76
N LEU A 596 37.65 11.19 5.59
CA LEU A 596 38.46 10.19 4.89
C LEU A 596 39.39 10.80 3.81
N ALA A 597 39.48 12.12 3.72
CA ALA A 597 40.42 12.81 2.85
C ALA A 597 41.77 13.09 3.55
N GLU A 598 42.80 13.44 2.79
CA GLU A 598 44.12 13.81 3.34
C GLU A 598 44.06 15.10 4.19
N PRO A 599 44.86 15.26 5.25
CA PRO A 599 44.90 16.51 6.02
C PRO A 599 45.22 17.74 5.16
N VAL A 600 44.58 18.87 5.46
CA VAL A 600 44.77 20.13 4.75
C VAL A 600 45.64 21.07 5.58
N SER A 601 46.74 21.55 5.01
CA SER A 601 47.65 22.47 5.70
C SER A 601 46.93 23.76 6.11
N ARG A 602 47.10 24.15 7.38
CA ARG A 602 46.52 25.35 7.97
C ARG A 602 47.42 26.60 7.85
N ALA A 603 48.58 26.51 7.20
CA ALA A 603 49.58 27.58 7.18
C ALA A 603 49.08 28.92 6.60
N GLN A 604 47.99 28.90 5.81
CA GLN A 604 47.38 30.09 5.19
C GLN A 604 45.89 30.26 5.53
N VAL A 605 45.42 29.60 6.60
CA VAL A 605 44.00 29.59 6.99
C VAL A 605 43.79 30.54 8.17
N ASP A 606 43.05 31.63 7.94
CA ASP A 606 42.63 32.57 9.00
C ASP A 606 41.28 32.16 9.60
N LEU A 607 41.31 31.43 10.71
CA LEU A 607 40.11 31.04 11.46
C LEU A 607 39.63 32.12 12.45
N GLY A 608 40.11 33.37 12.34
CA GLY A 608 39.57 34.51 13.08
C GLY A 608 38.07 34.70 12.84
N GLY A 609 37.36 35.23 13.85
CA GLY A 609 35.91 35.46 13.80
C GLY A 609 35.05 34.30 14.34
N MET A 610 35.65 33.13 14.58
CA MET A 610 34.97 31.95 15.13
C MET A 610 34.98 31.94 16.66
N ASP A 611 33.92 31.39 17.28
CA ASP A 611 33.97 31.00 18.69
C ASP A 611 34.87 29.77 18.90
N GLU A 612 35.31 29.55 20.14
CA GLU A 612 36.29 28.50 20.46
C GLU A 612 35.83 27.09 20.08
N HIS A 613 34.55 26.78 20.28
CA HIS A 613 34.02 25.46 19.96
C HIS A 613 33.94 25.25 18.44
N SER A 614 33.52 26.27 17.69
CA SER A 614 33.54 26.24 16.23
C SER A 614 34.96 26.13 15.69
N ARG A 615 35.92 26.86 16.27
CA ARG A 615 37.34 26.82 15.89
C ARG A 615 37.92 25.42 16.06
N ILE A 616 37.77 24.80 17.22
CA ILE A 616 38.26 23.43 17.48
C ILE A 616 37.65 22.42 16.51
N ALA A 617 36.35 22.51 16.25
CA ALA A 617 35.68 21.59 15.32
C ALA A 617 36.18 21.76 13.88
N THR A 618 36.45 23.00 13.45
CA THR A 618 37.00 23.30 12.13
C THR A 618 38.46 22.85 12.03
N GLU A 619 39.31 23.15 13.02
CA GLU A 619 40.70 22.69 13.03
C GLU A 619 40.79 21.16 12.93
N ARG A 620 39.89 20.47 13.63
CA ARG A 620 39.76 19.02 13.56
C ARG A 620 39.33 18.51 12.19
N ASP A 621 38.50 19.27 11.48
CA ASP A 621 38.15 18.98 10.08
C ASP A 621 39.34 19.19 9.14
N PHE A 622 40.24 20.14 9.40
CA PHE A 622 41.46 20.30 8.60
C PHE A 622 42.47 19.17 8.87
N ASP A 623 42.67 18.82 10.14
CA ASP A 623 43.71 17.88 10.56
C ASP A 623 43.28 16.40 10.50
N LYS A 624 41.97 16.11 10.38
CA LYS A 624 41.38 14.75 10.31
C LYS A 624 41.71 13.87 11.54
N SER A 625 41.96 14.49 12.69
CA SER A 625 42.57 13.80 13.85
C SER A 625 41.77 12.63 14.41
N TYR A 626 40.44 12.61 14.21
CA TYR A 626 39.57 11.63 14.86
C TYR A 626 39.81 10.18 14.41
N LEU A 627 40.27 9.96 13.17
CA LEU A 627 40.65 8.62 12.72
C LEU A 627 41.80 8.04 13.56
N SER A 628 42.77 8.87 13.94
CA SER A 628 43.88 8.45 14.78
C SER A 628 43.43 8.10 16.20
N GLU A 629 42.48 8.85 16.75
CA GLU A 629 41.88 8.60 18.07
C GLU A 629 41.08 7.28 18.07
N LEU A 630 40.21 7.08 17.08
CA LEU A 630 39.45 5.83 16.92
C LEU A 630 40.38 4.62 16.82
N ARG A 631 41.48 4.72 16.06
CA ARG A 631 42.48 3.66 15.94
C ARG A 631 43.20 3.38 17.26
N ALA A 632 43.52 4.43 18.03
CA ALA A 632 44.25 4.29 19.28
C ALA A 632 43.39 3.66 20.38
N GLU A 633 42.13 4.07 20.47
CA GLU A 633 41.29 3.77 21.62
C GLU A 633 40.22 2.70 21.36
N GLN A 634 39.86 2.42 20.10
CA GLN A 634 38.94 1.34 19.67
C GLN A 634 37.67 1.21 20.53
N PRO A 635 36.72 2.17 20.42
CA PRO A 635 35.49 2.11 21.21
C PRO A 635 34.69 0.83 20.92
N ASP A 636 33.88 0.39 21.89
CA ASP A 636 33.04 -0.80 21.73
C ASP A 636 31.98 -0.59 20.62
N VAL A 637 31.49 0.65 20.48
CA VAL A 637 30.49 1.03 19.48
C VAL A 637 30.89 2.35 18.80
N ILE A 638 30.71 2.44 17.48
CA ILE A 638 30.70 3.72 16.76
C ILE A 638 29.32 3.94 16.16
N MET A 639 28.71 5.08 16.50
CA MET A 639 27.46 5.51 15.90
C MET A 639 27.70 6.58 14.83
N LEU A 640 27.07 6.41 13.67
CA LEU A 640 27.22 7.31 12.52
C LEU A 640 25.91 7.99 12.15
N ASP A 641 25.96 9.27 11.78
CA ASP A 641 24.89 9.91 10.99
C ASP A 641 25.46 10.75 9.84
N PHE A 642 24.75 10.78 8.72
CA PHE A 642 25.13 11.52 7.51
C PHE A 642 24.38 12.85 7.37
N TYR A 643 23.94 13.44 8.49
CA TYR A 643 23.29 14.75 8.48
C TYR A 643 24.19 15.81 7.85
N SER A 644 25.47 15.83 8.23
CA SER A 644 26.42 16.82 7.72
C SER A 644 26.67 16.68 6.23
N ASP A 645 26.76 15.45 5.73
CA ASP A 645 26.85 15.15 4.29
C ASP A 645 25.60 15.64 3.54
N ALA A 646 24.40 15.36 4.06
CA ALA A 646 23.16 15.79 3.45
C ALA A 646 22.94 17.31 3.51
N ARG A 647 23.46 17.98 4.55
CA ARG A 647 23.19 19.39 4.84
C ARG A 647 24.20 20.34 4.20
N PHE A 648 25.48 20.00 4.28
CA PHE A 648 26.59 20.90 3.98
C PHE A 648 27.33 20.47 2.71
N GLY A 649 27.67 19.18 2.59
CA GLY A 649 28.60 18.72 1.56
C GLY A 649 30.05 19.13 1.86
N CYS A 650 30.88 19.27 0.83
CA CYS A 650 32.31 19.56 0.97
C CYS A 650 32.84 20.61 -0.04
N ILE A 651 33.95 21.25 0.34
CA ILE A 651 34.76 22.15 -0.49
C ILE A 651 36.05 21.41 -0.86
N GLN A 652 36.45 21.47 -2.13
CA GLN A 652 37.72 20.93 -2.58
C GLN A 652 38.88 21.88 -2.26
N MET A 653 39.95 21.33 -1.66
CA MET A 653 41.18 22.02 -1.28
C MET A 653 42.37 21.28 -1.89
N GLY A 654 42.80 21.69 -3.09
CA GLY A 654 43.80 20.94 -3.86
C GLY A 654 43.31 19.52 -4.18
N ASN A 655 44.04 18.51 -3.69
CA ASN A 655 43.68 17.09 -3.84
C ASN A 655 42.90 16.52 -2.64
N SER A 656 42.46 17.38 -1.71
CA SER A 656 41.70 16.98 -0.52
C SER A 656 40.37 17.72 -0.43
N TYR A 657 39.61 17.46 0.63
CA TYR A 657 38.28 18.00 0.90
C TYR A 657 38.17 18.45 2.36
N ILE A 658 37.43 19.54 2.58
CA ILE A 658 36.96 20.00 3.90
C ILE A 658 35.43 20.09 3.89
N THR A 659 34.78 20.01 5.04
CA THR A 659 33.31 20.13 5.10
C THR A 659 32.90 21.57 4.85
N ASP A 660 31.87 21.77 4.02
CA ASP A 660 31.32 23.11 3.77
C ASP A 660 30.36 23.55 4.89
N ASN A 661 30.84 23.50 6.13
CA ASN A 661 30.04 23.79 7.31
C ASN A 661 29.80 25.30 7.43
N ALA A 662 28.80 25.80 6.71
CA ALA A 662 28.44 27.22 6.68
C ALA A 662 28.05 27.79 8.06
N TRP A 663 27.75 26.96 9.07
CA TRP A 663 27.48 27.42 10.44
C TRP A 663 28.75 27.68 11.25
N LYS A 664 29.85 27.02 10.90
CA LYS A 664 31.13 27.16 11.59
C LYS A 664 32.15 27.80 10.68
N LEU A 665 32.67 27.07 9.69
CA LEU A 665 33.64 27.58 8.74
C LEU A 665 33.15 28.88 8.09
N GLY A 666 31.83 28.97 7.84
CA GLY A 666 31.18 30.18 7.30
C GLY A 666 31.35 31.47 8.12
N THR A 667 31.67 31.37 9.41
CA THR A 667 31.91 32.55 10.28
C THR A 667 33.39 32.94 10.36
N SER A 668 34.29 32.15 9.73
CA SER A 668 35.71 32.47 9.68
C SER A 668 36.03 33.58 8.67
N ASN A 669 37.07 34.35 8.96
CA ASN A 669 37.67 35.30 8.03
C ASN A 669 38.20 34.63 6.75
N HIS A 670 38.55 33.34 6.80
CA HIS A 670 39.03 32.58 5.64
C HIS A 670 37.93 32.22 4.65
N TYR A 671 36.67 32.06 5.09
CA TYR A 671 35.59 31.54 4.24
C TYR A 671 35.34 32.30 2.93
N PRO A 672 35.40 33.64 2.87
CA PRO A 672 35.28 34.38 1.62
C PRO A 672 36.33 33.99 0.57
N SER A 673 37.55 33.63 1.00
CA SER A 673 38.62 33.20 0.10
C SER A 673 38.31 31.87 -0.59
N LEU A 674 37.46 31.04 0.03
CA LEU A 674 37.02 29.73 -0.47
C LEU A 674 35.89 29.83 -1.52
N ALA A 675 35.45 31.03 -1.89
CA ALA A 675 34.39 31.22 -2.87
C ALA A 675 34.77 30.70 -4.28
N LYS A 676 36.07 30.64 -4.59
CA LYS A 676 36.59 30.16 -5.87
C LYS A 676 36.75 28.64 -5.94
N ASN A 677 36.64 27.94 -4.81
CA ASN A 677 36.84 26.51 -4.72
C ASN A 677 35.58 25.75 -5.18
N SER A 678 35.79 24.59 -5.81
CA SER A 678 34.68 23.70 -6.19
C SER A 678 33.94 23.19 -4.96
N ARG A 679 32.60 23.19 -5.03
CA ARG A 679 31.71 22.74 -3.96
C ARG A 679 30.86 21.57 -4.43
N TYR A 680 30.79 20.54 -3.59
CA TYR A 680 30.05 19.32 -3.86
C TYR A 680 29.03 19.12 -2.77
N SER A 681 27.75 19.17 -3.14
CA SER A 681 26.63 19.05 -2.20
C SER A 681 25.39 18.61 -2.95
N ARG A 682 24.31 18.35 -2.21
CA ARG A 682 22.97 18.10 -2.76
C ARG A 682 22.52 19.19 -3.74
N GLN A 683 22.90 20.45 -3.51
CA GLN A 683 22.45 21.59 -4.32
C GLN A 683 23.41 21.96 -5.45
N SER A 684 24.72 21.80 -5.26
CA SER A 684 25.73 22.31 -6.20
C SER A 684 26.22 21.25 -7.20
N ALA A 685 26.29 19.98 -6.80
CA ALA A 685 26.76 18.88 -7.65
C ALA A 685 26.41 17.50 -7.03
N PRO A 686 25.13 17.09 -7.02
CA PRO A 686 24.67 15.94 -6.26
C PRO A 686 25.35 14.63 -6.69
N GLU A 687 25.43 14.33 -7.99
CA GLU A 687 26.02 13.09 -8.49
C GLU A 687 27.52 12.98 -8.21
N ALA A 688 28.24 14.09 -8.34
CA ALA A 688 29.66 14.15 -8.00
C ALA A 688 29.87 13.97 -6.48
N PHE A 689 29.02 14.58 -5.64
CA PHE A 689 29.06 14.35 -4.20
C PHE A 689 28.76 12.90 -3.82
N LEU A 690 27.73 12.28 -4.43
CA LEU A 690 27.42 10.86 -4.19
C LEU A 690 28.58 9.95 -4.58
N SER A 691 29.30 10.27 -5.65
CA SER A 691 30.51 9.53 -6.06
C SER A 691 31.64 9.67 -5.04
N LEU A 692 31.89 10.89 -4.54
CA LEU A 692 32.87 11.14 -3.47
C LEU A 692 32.48 10.42 -2.17
N PHE A 693 31.21 10.47 -1.79
CA PHE A 693 30.68 9.80 -0.62
C PHE A 693 30.84 8.29 -0.72
N ARG A 694 30.53 7.70 -1.88
CA ARG A 694 30.73 6.28 -2.15
C ARG A 694 32.19 5.86 -1.94
N GLN A 695 33.14 6.65 -2.45
CA GLN A 695 34.57 6.39 -2.26
C GLN A 695 34.97 6.53 -0.78
N ALA A 696 34.45 7.55 -0.09
CA ALA A 696 34.71 7.74 1.34
C ALA A 696 34.16 6.57 2.19
N THR A 697 32.99 6.03 1.84
CA THR A 697 32.43 4.82 2.46
C THR A 697 33.36 3.61 2.27
N ILE A 698 33.90 3.41 1.06
CA ILE A 698 34.87 2.33 0.79
C ILE A 698 36.12 2.51 1.64
N ASN A 699 36.64 3.74 1.74
CA ASN A 699 37.83 4.03 2.56
C ASN A 699 37.54 3.81 4.05
N PHE A 700 36.35 4.21 4.53
CA PHE A 700 35.93 3.96 5.90
C PHE A 700 35.80 2.46 6.21
N LYS A 701 35.22 1.67 5.29
CA LYS A 701 35.18 0.21 5.39
C LYS A 701 36.57 -0.38 5.59
N ILE A 702 37.51 -0.01 4.71
CA ILE A 702 38.91 -0.49 4.77
C ILE A 702 39.56 -0.08 6.10
N PHE A 703 39.31 1.15 6.56
CA PHE A 703 39.81 1.63 7.84
C PHE A 703 39.24 0.83 9.01
N ALA A 704 37.92 0.62 9.06
CA ALA A 704 37.23 -0.07 10.14
C ALA A 704 37.63 -1.54 10.21
N GLU A 705 37.65 -2.25 9.08
CA GLU A 705 38.08 -3.65 9.02
C GLU A 705 39.53 -3.84 9.47
N LYS A 706 40.41 -2.85 9.19
CA LYS A 706 41.83 -2.93 9.54
C LYS A 706 42.12 -2.54 10.99
N TYR A 707 41.47 -1.51 11.51
CA TYR A 707 41.85 -0.87 12.77
C TYR A 707 40.80 -0.98 13.88
N LEU A 708 39.58 -1.37 13.56
CA LEU A 708 38.45 -1.45 14.49
C LEU A 708 37.74 -2.83 14.45
N PRO A 709 38.47 -3.96 14.47
CA PRO A 709 37.88 -5.29 14.21
C PRO A 709 36.85 -5.75 15.26
N ASN A 710 36.91 -5.17 16.47
CA ASN A 710 36.01 -5.52 17.59
C ASN A 710 34.96 -4.44 17.86
N THR A 711 34.91 -3.38 17.04
CA THR A 711 33.98 -2.27 17.24
C THR A 711 32.68 -2.53 16.48
N THR A 712 31.54 -2.42 17.16
CA THR A 712 30.24 -2.47 16.51
C THR A 712 29.94 -1.15 15.82
N ILE A 713 29.70 -1.18 14.51
CA ILE A 713 29.36 0.01 13.72
C ILE A 713 27.85 0.09 13.54
N ILE A 714 27.26 1.24 13.84
CA ILE A 714 25.81 1.45 13.77
C ILE A 714 25.51 2.75 13.03
N VAL A 715 24.71 2.69 11.97
CA VAL A 715 24.17 3.89 11.31
C VAL A 715 22.88 4.32 12.01
N ASN A 716 22.81 5.56 12.47
CA ASN A 716 21.61 6.20 13.01
C ASN A 716 20.84 6.87 11.87
N SER A 717 19.90 6.13 11.27
CA SER A 717 19.06 6.57 10.14
C SER A 717 17.93 7.52 10.58
N ALA A 718 18.30 8.62 11.26
CA ALA A 718 17.38 9.67 11.64
C ALA A 718 16.98 10.57 10.44
N ARG A 719 15.86 11.26 10.56
CA ARG A 719 15.33 12.19 9.54
C ARG A 719 14.94 13.52 10.16
N GLY A 720 14.93 14.56 9.32
CA GLY A 720 14.41 15.87 9.69
C GLY A 720 12.89 15.84 9.89
N VAL A 721 12.39 16.37 11.01
CA VAL A 721 10.95 16.47 11.32
C VAL A 721 10.30 17.68 10.65
N LYS A 722 8.97 17.66 10.57
CA LYS A 722 8.18 18.65 9.82
C LYS A 722 8.09 20.02 10.51
N GLY A 723 8.18 20.08 11.83
CA GLY A 723 7.94 21.30 12.59
C GLY A 723 7.92 21.10 14.09
N TYR A 724 7.48 22.13 14.81
CA TYR A 724 7.25 22.13 16.26
C TYR A 724 6.02 22.97 16.61
N TYR A 725 5.48 22.77 17.80
CA TYR A 725 4.41 23.63 18.33
C TYR A 725 4.98 24.77 19.17
N ASP A 726 4.43 25.97 18.98
CA ASP A 726 4.67 27.14 19.79
C ASP A 726 3.35 27.69 20.30
N GLN A 727 3.06 27.50 21.60
CA GLN A 727 1.84 28.00 22.24
C GLN A 727 0.58 27.72 21.38
N TYR A 728 0.46 26.47 20.90
CA TYR A 728 -0.61 25.93 20.03
C TYR A 728 -0.50 26.22 18.51
N GLU A 729 0.44 27.03 18.06
CA GLU A 729 0.68 27.24 16.63
C GLU A 729 1.72 26.22 16.08
N PHE A 730 1.39 25.54 14.99
CA PHE A 730 2.33 24.62 14.33
C PHE A 730 3.28 25.38 13.40
N LYS A 731 4.57 25.46 13.75
CA LYS A 731 5.63 26.10 12.95
C LYS A 731 6.36 25.05 12.12
N LYS A 732 6.27 25.20 10.79
CA LYS A 732 6.82 24.23 9.82
C LYS A 732 8.25 24.59 9.38
N PHE A 733 9.10 23.58 9.25
CA PHE A 733 10.42 23.72 8.62
C PHE A 733 10.32 23.55 7.09
N SER A 734 11.11 24.31 6.33
CA SER A 734 11.13 24.25 4.86
C SER A 734 11.95 23.07 4.33
N ASN A 735 11.63 22.60 3.11
CA ASN A 735 12.43 21.67 2.30
C ASN A 735 12.80 20.30 2.92
N GLN A 736 12.01 19.80 3.88
CA GLN A 736 12.31 18.54 4.59
C GLN A 736 12.24 17.29 3.69
N ILE A 737 11.35 17.26 2.70
CA ILE A 737 11.15 16.06 1.86
C ILE A 737 12.42 15.77 1.03
N SER A 738 12.87 16.74 0.22
CA SER A 738 14.07 16.58 -0.60
C SER A 738 15.34 16.36 0.22
N PHE A 739 15.43 17.01 1.39
CA PHE A 739 16.55 16.79 2.32
C PHE A 739 16.58 15.35 2.85
N ASN A 740 15.44 14.85 3.35
CA ASN A 740 15.33 13.49 3.89
C ASN A 740 15.52 12.41 2.83
N GLN A 741 15.06 12.65 1.59
CA GLN A 741 15.28 11.74 0.46
C GLN A 741 16.78 11.60 0.14
N PHE A 742 17.51 12.72 0.11
CA PHE A 742 18.95 12.68 -0.15
C PHE A 742 19.73 12.01 0.99
N TRP A 743 19.39 12.31 2.25
CA TRP A 743 19.97 11.62 3.41
C TRP A 743 19.68 10.12 3.35
N GLU A 744 18.48 9.70 2.98
CA GLU A 744 18.16 8.28 2.79
C GLU A 744 19.00 7.62 1.70
N THR A 745 19.32 8.33 0.62
CA THR A 745 20.26 7.83 -0.39
C THR A 745 21.65 7.61 0.19
N LEU A 746 22.16 8.51 1.03
CA LEU A 746 23.47 8.35 1.68
C LEU A 746 23.49 7.14 2.62
N ASP A 747 22.45 6.96 3.44
CA ASP A 747 22.31 5.78 4.31
C ASP A 747 22.35 4.48 3.49
N LYS A 748 21.63 4.44 2.36
CA LYS A 748 21.59 3.28 1.46
C LYS A 748 22.97 2.97 0.88
N ILE A 749 23.67 3.99 0.35
CA ILE A 749 25.02 3.82 -0.18
C ILE A 749 25.96 3.25 0.88
N PHE A 750 25.89 3.77 2.11
CA PHE A 750 26.75 3.31 3.19
C PHE A 750 26.47 1.84 3.53
N LEU A 751 25.21 1.48 3.75
CA LEU A 751 24.79 0.14 4.15
C LEU A 751 24.99 -0.92 3.05
N GLU A 752 24.91 -0.52 1.77
CA GLU A 752 25.21 -1.40 0.63
C GLU A 752 26.70 -1.78 0.56
N ILE A 753 27.60 -0.86 0.91
CA ILE A 753 29.05 -1.09 0.85
C ILE A 753 29.57 -1.72 2.13
N PHE A 754 29.09 -1.23 3.27
CA PHE A 754 29.49 -1.62 4.60
C PHE A 754 28.31 -2.22 5.34
N SER A 755 28.27 -3.56 5.37
CA SER A 755 27.21 -4.32 6.03
C SER A 755 27.31 -4.18 7.55
N CYS A 756 26.57 -3.24 8.12
CA CYS A 756 26.51 -2.99 9.56
C CYS A 756 25.07 -2.77 10.06
N SER A 757 24.91 -2.67 11.38
CA SER A 757 23.60 -2.44 11.99
C SER A 757 23.04 -1.07 11.61
N ASN A 758 21.71 -1.00 11.45
CA ASN A 758 20.99 0.22 11.14
C ASN A 758 19.94 0.50 12.23
N LEU A 759 20.11 1.60 12.96
CA LEU A 759 19.16 2.10 13.93
C LEU A 759 18.15 3.03 13.23
N LYS A 760 16.91 2.55 13.13
CA LYS A 760 15.81 3.26 12.49
C LYS A 760 14.58 3.28 13.38
N ILE A 761 14.00 4.46 13.57
CA ILE A 761 12.79 4.67 14.37
C ILE A 761 11.69 5.24 13.49
N ASP A 762 10.45 4.86 13.76
CA ASP A 762 9.31 5.54 13.15
C ASP A 762 9.21 6.99 13.67
N GLN A 763 9.50 7.93 12.78
CA GLN A 763 9.43 9.38 13.05
C GLN A 763 8.16 10.03 12.50
N THR A 764 7.14 9.26 12.09
CA THR A 764 5.91 9.78 11.47
C THR A 764 5.20 10.82 12.34
N ASN A 765 5.22 10.62 13.66
CA ASN A 765 4.57 11.48 14.66
C ASN A 765 5.57 12.21 15.58
N ILE A 766 6.87 12.20 15.27
CA ILE A 766 7.89 12.90 16.06
C ILE A 766 8.00 14.34 15.57
N LEU A 767 8.02 15.28 16.52
CA LEU A 767 8.21 16.71 16.26
C LEU A 767 9.53 17.22 16.87
N SER A 768 9.85 18.48 16.58
CA SER A 768 10.95 19.18 17.24
C SER A 768 10.47 19.76 18.56
N ALA A 769 11.37 19.85 19.55
CA ALA A 769 11.10 20.52 20.80
C ALA A 769 11.34 22.02 20.68
N LYS A 770 10.33 22.84 21.03
CA LYS A 770 10.49 24.29 21.17
C LYS A 770 11.61 24.63 22.16
N ASP A 771 11.59 23.97 23.30
CA ASP A 771 12.50 24.23 24.44
C ASP A 771 13.75 23.34 24.39
N HIS A 772 14.13 22.88 23.19
CA HIS A 772 15.37 22.13 23.04
C HIS A 772 16.57 22.97 23.50
N PRO A 773 17.61 22.41 24.14
CA PRO A 773 18.77 23.17 24.63
C PRO A 773 19.52 23.96 23.55
N TRP A 774 19.32 23.60 22.28
CA TRP A 774 19.93 24.25 21.10
C TRP A 774 18.92 25.05 20.28
N GLY A 775 17.72 25.28 20.80
CA GLY A 775 16.59 25.86 20.08
C GLY A 775 15.90 24.88 19.10
N PRO A 776 14.73 25.25 18.55
CA PRO A 776 13.99 24.39 17.64
C PRO A 776 14.69 24.27 16.29
N ALA A 777 14.87 23.05 15.80
CA ALA A 777 15.39 22.75 14.47
C ALA A 777 14.84 21.42 13.98
N ASN A 778 14.89 21.18 12.67
CA ASN A 778 14.36 19.96 12.07
C ASN A 778 15.04 18.67 12.57
N VAL A 779 16.16 18.75 13.28
CA VAL A 779 16.86 17.60 13.89
C VAL A 779 17.00 17.69 15.41
N HIS A 780 16.24 18.59 16.04
CA HIS A 780 16.21 18.78 17.50
C HIS A 780 14.90 18.26 18.04
N TYR A 781 14.88 16.95 18.28
CA TYR A 781 13.66 16.18 18.53
C TYR A 781 13.06 16.43 19.92
N GLU A 782 11.80 16.08 20.08
CA GLU A 782 11.17 15.98 21.40
C GLU A 782 11.79 14.87 22.27
N PRO A 783 11.69 14.95 23.62
CA PRO A 783 12.32 13.98 24.54
C PRO A 783 11.97 12.51 24.27
N SER A 784 10.76 12.25 23.77
CA SER A 784 10.27 10.90 23.46
C SER A 784 11.12 10.19 22.38
N TYR A 785 11.72 10.97 21.47
CA TYR A 785 12.60 10.45 20.43
C TYR A 785 13.85 9.82 21.07
N TYR A 786 14.56 10.57 21.91
CA TYR A 786 15.81 10.12 22.51
C TYR A 786 15.64 8.86 23.36
N SER A 787 14.55 8.75 24.12
CA SER A 787 14.27 7.54 24.92
C SER A 787 13.96 6.31 24.07
N ARG A 788 13.24 6.48 22.96
CA ARG A 788 13.02 5.42 21.96
C ARG A 788 14.32 5.01 21.29
N THR A 789 15.15 5.97 20.87
CA THR A 789 16.44 5.69 20.21
C THR A 789 17.39 4.93 21.11
N HIS A 790 17.45 5.24 22.40
CA HIS A 790 18.22 4.43 23.35
C HIS A 790 17.71 3.00 23.48
N SER A 791 16.40 2.80 23.40
CA SER A 791 15.82 1.45 23.48
C SER A 791 16.18 0.62 22.25
N GLU A 792 16.06 1.20 21.05
CA GLU A 792 16.46 0.55 19.81
C GLU A 792 17.97 0.32 19.72
N LEU A 793 18.78 1.25 20.23
CA LEU A 793 20.23 1.08 20.31
C LEU A 793 20.61 -0.16 21.11
N ILE A 794 19.94 -0.39 22.26
CA ILE A 794 20.19 -1.58 23.09
C ILE A 794 19.85 -2.86 22.31
N ALA A 795 18.71 -2.87 21.60
CA ALA A 795 18.29 -4.01 20.82
C ALA A 795 19.30 -4.42 19.73
N LEU A 796 20.08 -3.46 19.20
CA LEU A 796 21.10 -3.69 18.18
C LEU A 796 22.46 -4.13 18.73
N LEU A 797 22.66 -4.02 20.03
CA LEU A 797 23.90 -4.41 20.69
C LEU A 797 23.80 -5.87 21.14
N PRO A 798 24.89 -6.66 21.12
CA PRO A 798 24.88 -8.02 21.63
C PRO A 798 24.47 -8.07 23.11
N HIS A 799 23.28 -8.56 23.39
CA HIS A 799 22.74 -8.77 24.74
C HIS A 799 22.01 -10.10 24.83
N THR A 800 21.83 -10.59 26.06
CA THR A 800 20.98 -11.73 26.37
C THR A 800 19.88 -11.26 27.31
N THR A 801 18.64 -11.50 26.91
CA THR A 801 17.46 -11.27 27.74
C THR A 801 17.28 -12.47 28.68
N LEU A 802 17.30 -12.22 29.99
CA LEU A 802 17.08 -13.22 31.02
C LEU A 802 15.81 -12.86 31.79
N ILE A 803 14.85 -13.77 31.82
CA ILE A 803 13.62 -13.60 32.60
C ILE A 803 13.76 -14.34 33.93
N LYS A 804 13.67 -13.59 35.03
CA LYS A 804 13.48 -14.16 36.37
C LYS A 804 12.01 -14.11 36.76
N PHE A 805 11.55 -15.22 37.32
CA PHE A 805 10.15 -15.45 37.62
C PHE A 805 9.90 -15.41 39.13
N THR A 806 8.85 -14.69 39.55
CA THR A 806 8.39 -14.68 40.94
C THR A 806 6.86 -14.81 41.01
N GLU A 807 6.37 -15.81 41.75
CA GLU A 807 4.95 -15.85 42.14
C GLU A 807 4.70 -14.83 43.25
N LEU A 808 3.69 -13.97 43.05
CA LEU A 808 3.26 -13.02 44.06
C LEU A 808 2.31 -13.73 45.02
N LYS A 809 2.62 -13.72 46.31
CA LYS A 809 1.78 -14.30 47.37
C LYS A 809 0.54 -13.48 47.64
#